data_AF-A0A1G1AI89-F1
#
_entry.id   AF-A0A1G1AI89-F1
#
_cell.length_a   1.000
_cell.length_b   1.000
_cell.length_c   1.000
_cell.angle_alpha   90.00
_cell.angle_beta   90.00
_cell.angle_gamma   90.00
#
_symmetry.space_group_name_H-M   'P 1'
#
loop_
_entity.id
_entity.type
_entity.pdbx_description
1 polymer ?
#
loop_
_entity_poly.entity_id
_entity_poly.type
_entity_poly.pdbx_seq_one_letter_code
_entity_poly.pdbx_strand_id
1 'polypeptide(L)'
;MYVKTFTVLPDTPEKLKHLNDLAYNLWFSWNPAALKLFEELDKTSWEEASQNPVRMLCIVPQEKLEAAAKNYHYLAELASIYDSFKLYMDETTWFEKQFGKRNTTTIAYFSCEFGLHECLPVYSGGLGILAGDYMKSASDLGLPMVGVGLLYQQGYARQYLNAEGVQQELYPENDWYSMPVELVRNADGKPVIESVKLGKNSLYFQIWKVNVGRIKIYLLDTNIENNAPAYRATTTRLYDSDRNTRIHQEILLGIGGVKALKAVGLDPQVFHVNEGHSAFLLLERIRNLMHEKKLTFDEAREIVWATTVFTTHTPVDAGNERFDTDLMTKHFTEYIRELGLKWDDFMALGRENPDNPNEEFCMTVLALKLSAFSNGVSKLHGRVSRKMWHKLYPSVPENERPIISVTNGIHVQSWLNPALHELLGEGAGTSDNGELPDAAMWQKVDRINDEVLWKSQNANRQILVEFIREHARWQLARRGAGAAEMNRTKDIFDPKILTIGFARRFASYKRGNLFLRNPERLRKILADPKRPVQIVVAGKAHPADHNGKELIKQIFEYSKLPDFMDRIIFLEDYDIKVAKHLVQGVDVWLNTPRRLMEASGTSGMKAAINGTINLSILDGWWDEAYTPEVGFAIGHGEDYNEGDTQDSIESDLLYGALEKEIVPMFYDRDEKGIPRQWVKMMKNSIKMLGPEYNTHRMA
;
A
#
# COMPACT_ATOMS: atom_id res chain seq x y z
N MET A 1 16.83 -11.07 37.19
CA MET A 1 15.38 -11.09 37.47
C MET A 1 14.74 -11.86 36.31
N TYR A 2 14.29 -13.10 36.53
CA TYR A 2 13.64 -13.88 35.48
C TYR A 2 12.19 -13.41 35.38
N VAL A 3 11.89 -12.54 34.41
CA VAL A 3 10.52 -12.14 34.10
C VAL A 3 9.91 -13.28 33.28
N LYS A 4 8.92 -13.98 33.84
CA LYS A 4 8.10 -14.92 33.07
C LYS A 4 6.98 -14.12 32.42
N THR A 5 6.95 -14.10 31.09
CA THR A 5 5.85 -13.51 30.31
C THR A 5 4.76 -14.56 30.17
N PHE A 6 3.52 -14.20 30.51
CA PHE A 6 2.34 -15.05 30.33
C PHE A 6 1.43 -14.42 29.28
N THR A 7 1.04 -15.18 28.28
CA THR A 7 -0.03 -14.78 27.35
C THR A 7 -1.35 -15.26 27.93
N VAL A 8 -2.21 -14.32 28.32
CA VAL A 8 -3.57 -14.64 28.80
C VAL A 8 -4.49 -14.60 27.58
N LEU A 9 -5.00 -15.75 27.18
CA LEU A 9 -6.03 -15.84 26.14
C LEU A 9 -7.41 -15.83 26.81
N PRO A 10 -8.41 -15.17 26.23
CA PRO A 10 -9.79 -15.24 26.71
C PRO A 10 -10.33 -16.66 26.58
N ASP A 11 -11.12 -17.08 27.56
CA ASP A 11 -11.88 -18.33 27.47
C ASP A 11 -13.06 -18.13 26.52
N THR A 12 -12.80 -18.33 25.23
CA THR A 12 -13.81 -18.15 24.17
C THR A 12 -14.80 -19.30 24.24
N PRO A 13 -16.11 -19.04 24.49
CA PRO A 13 -17.11 -20.11 24.53
C PRO A 13 -17.10 -20.94 23.25
N GLU A 14 -17.29 -22.27 23.35
CA GLU A 14 -17.23 -23.20 22.21
C GLU A 14 -18.12 -22.78 21.03
N LYS A 15 -19.28 -22.17 21.31
CA LYS A 15 -20.21 -21.65 20.29
C LYS A 15 -19.65 -20.47 19.48
N LEU A 16 -18.62 -19.80 20.00
CA LEU A 16 -17.98 -18.62 19.42
C LEU A 16 -16.59 -18.91 18.84
N LYS A 17 -16.14 -20.17 18.83
CA LYS A 17 -14.79 -20.55 18.38
C LYS A 17 -14.41 -20.04 16.99
N HIS A 18 -15.39 -19.92 16.10
CA HIS A 18 -15.21 -19.43 14.72
C HIS A 18 -14.80 -17.96 14.64
N LEU A 19 -14.98 -17.17 15.72
CA LEU A 19 -14.39 -15.83 15.80
C LEU A 19 -12.87 -15.86 15.68
N ASN A 20 -12.21 -16.90 16.22
CA ASN A 20 -10.75 -17.03 16.11
C ASN A 20 -10.33 -17.31 14.66
N ASP A 21 -11.04 -18.21 13.97
CA ASP A 21 -10.78 -18.52 12.55
C ASP A 21 -10.87 -17.26 11.68
N LEU A 22 -11.92 -16.46 11.89
CA LEU A 22 -12.15 -15.20 11.18
C LEU A 22 -11.12 -14.12 11.57
N ALA A 23 -10.72 -14.03 12.85
CA ALA A 23 -9.78 -13.02 13.32
C ALA A 23 -8.36 -13.23 12.78
N TYR A 24 -7.91 -14.47 12.63
CA TYR A 24 -6.57 -14.83 12.14
C TYR A 24 -6.46 -14.97 10.61
N ASN A 25 -7.53 -14.64 9.88
CA ASN A 25 -7.51 -14.55 8.43
C ASN A 25 -7.92 -13.15 7.97
N LEU A 26 -6.99 -12.43 7.31
CA LEU A 26 -7.21 -11.06 6.87
C LEU A 26 -8.33 -10.89 5.83
N TRP A 27 -8.98 -11.96 5.39
CA TRP A 27 -10.24 -11.91 4.62
C TRP A 27 -11.28 -10.97 5.25
N PHE A 28 -11.34 -10.86 6.58
CA PHE A 28 -12.21 -9.89 7.24
C PHE A 28 -11.98 -8.44 6.74
N SER A 29 -10.76 -8.09 6.35
CA SER A 29 -10.38 -6.70 6.03
C SER A 29 -10.98 -6.15 4.73
N TRP A 30 -11.53 -7.03 3.89
CA TRP A 30 -12.32 -6.67 2.70
C TRP A 30 -13.72 -7.30 2.69
N ASN A 31 -14.20 -7.78 3.85
CA ASN A 31 -15.57 -8.24 4.04
C ASN A 31 -16.29 -7.38 5.09
N PRO A 32 -17.21 -6.48 4.67
CA PRO A 32 -17.91 -5.58 5.59
C PRO A 32 -18.74 -6.30 6.67
N ALA A 33 -19.34 -7.45 6.35
CA ALA A 33 -20.14 -8.22 7.31
C ALA A 33 -19.25 -8.78 8.43
N ALA A 34 -18.05 -9.28 8.09
CA ALA A 34 -17.08 -9.75 9.07
C ALA A 34 -16.61 -8.62 10.01
N LEU A 35 -16.35 -7.41 9.49
CA LEU A 35 -15.99 -6.25 10.33
C LEU A 35 -17.13 -5.87 11.28
N LYS A 36 -18.37 -5.82 10.77
CA LYS A 36 -19.56 -5.49 11.55
C LYS A 36 -19.82 -6.49 12.67
N LEU A 37 -19.57 -7.78 12.43
CA LEU A 37 -19.67 -8.84 13.44
C LEU A 37 -18.80 -8.55 14.68
N PHE A 38 -17.56 -8.12 14.49
CA PHE A 38 -16.67 -7.76 15.60
C PHE A 38 -17.08 -6.45 16.29
N GLU A 39 -17.54 -5.44 15.52
CA GLU A 39 -18.06 -4.19 16.09
C GLU A 39 -19.31 -4.43 16.96
N GLU A 40 -20.22 -5.30 16.52
CA GLU A 40 -21.46 -5.62 17.25
C GLU A 40 -21.23 -6.41 18.53
N LEU A 41 -20.16 -7.22 18.59
CA LEU A 41 -19.80 -7.95 19.79
C LEU A 41 -19.49 -6.99 20.95
N ASP A 42 -18.65 -5.98 20.72
CA ASP A 42 -18.45 -4.86 21.64
C ASP A 42 -17.77 -3.67 20.96
N LYS A 43 -18.54 -2.60 20.70
CA LYS A 43 -18.06 -1.40 20.01
C LYS A 43 -16.89 -0.71 20.72
N THR A 44 -16.89 -0.68 22.05
CA THR A 44 -15.82 -0.03 22.83
C THR A 44 -14.50 -0.77 22.67
N SER A 45 -14.51 -2.10 22.84
CA SER A 45 -13.33 -2.94 22.63
C SER A 45 -12.86 -2.92 21.18
N TRP A 46 -13.78 -2.82 20.22
CA TRP A 46 -13.46 -2.66 18.79
C TRP A 46 -12.68 -1.36 18.49
N GLU A 47 -13.13 -0.23 19.03
CA GLU A 47 -12.45 1.06 18.91
C GLU A 47 -11.09 1.06 19.63
N GLU A 48 -11.02 0.52 20.85
CA GLU A 48 -9.78 0.43 21.64
C GLU A 48 -8.74 -0.50 20.97
N ALA A 49 -9.19 -1.58 20.34
CA ALA A 49 -8.34 -2.48 19.58
C ALA A 49 -7.88 -1.89 18.24
N SER A 50 -8.28 -0.66 17.90
CA SER A 50 -8.01 -0.06 16.59
C SER A 50 -8.47 -0.95 15.44
N GLN A 51 -9.66 -1.55 15.59
CA GLN A 51 -10.28 -2.42 14.57
C GLN A 51 -9.44 -3.67 14.23
N ASN A 52 -8.67 -4.17 15.19
CA ASN A 52 -7.95 -5.44 15.10
C ASN A 52 -8.77 -6.54 15.79
N PRO A 53 -9.36 -7.49 15.05
CA PRO A 53 -10.15 -8.59 15.64
C PRO A 53 -9.38 -9.42 16.67
N VAL A 54 -8.10 -9.71 16.44
CA VAL A 54 -7.29 -10.51 17.37
C VAL A 54 -7.12 -9.77 18.69
N ARG A 55 -6.68 -8.50 18.63
CA ARG A 55 -6.54 -7.66 19.83
C ARG A 55 -7.89 -7.44 20.53
N MET A 56 -8.95 -7.25 19.76
CA MET A 56 -10.31 -7.06 20.30
C MET A 56 -10.75 -8.28 21.10
N LEU A 57 -10.54 -9.49 20.57
CA LEU A 57 -10.80 -10.72 21.32
C LEU A 57 -9.94 -10.80 22.58
N CYS A 58 -8.69 -10.33 22.58
CA CYS A 58 -7.86 -10.31 23.80
C CYS A 58 -8.38 -9.39 24.92
N ILE A 59 -9.07 -8.29 24.59
CA ILE A 59 -9.47 -7.27 25.57
C ILE A 59 -10.97 -7.24 25.87
N VAL A 60 -11.80 -7.91 25.05
CA VAL A 60 -13.25 -7.92 25.24
C VAL A 60 -13.61 -8.52 26.60
N PRO A 61 -14.53 -7.89 27.38
CA PRO A 61 -14.95 -8.46 28.65
C PRO A 61 -15.59 -9.85 28.50
N GLN A 62 -15.26 -10.78 29.40
CA GLN A 62 -15.81 -12.15 29.38
C GLN A 62 -17.34 -12.18 29.36
N GLU A 63 -17.99 -11.27 30.09
CA GLU A 63 -19.45 -11.14 30.14
C GLU A 63 -20.07 -10.88 28.76
N LYS A 64 -19.37 -10.16 27.87
CA LYS A 64 -19.81 -9.90 26.50
C LYS A 64 -19.75 -11.16 25.65
N LEU A 65 -18.68 -11.95 25.77
CA LEU A 65 -18.56 -13.25 25.11
C LEU A 65 -19.64 -14.23 25.57
N GLU A 66 -19.90 -14.30 26.88
CA GLU A 66 -20.96 -15.16 27.42
C GLU A 66 -22.37 -14.73 26.99
N ALA A 67 -22.62 -13.42 26.92
CA ALA A 67 -23.87 -12.87 26.42
C ALA A 67 -24.05 -13.18 24.93
N ALA A 68 -23.02 -12.96 24.11
CA ALA A 68 -23.02 -13.30 22.69
C ALA A 68 -23.25 -14.81 22.45
N ALA A 69 -22.64 -15.67 23.27
CA ALA A 69 -22.84 -17.12 23.19
C ALA A 69 -24.27 -17.60 23.55
N LYS A 70 -25.09 -16.73 24.15
CA LYS A 70 -26.51 -16.96 24.46
C LYS A 70 -27.45 -16.22 23.50
N ASN A 71 -26.94 -15.30 22.68
CA ASN A 71 -27.73 -14.52 21.73
C ASN A 71 -27.92 -15.27 20.41
N TYR A 72 -29.15 -15.73 20.14
CA TYR A 72 -29.47 -16.49 18.93
C TYR A 72 -29.23 -15.71 17.63
N HIS A 73 -29.49 -14.40 17.62
CA HIS A 73 -29.27 -13.56 16.44
C HIS A 73 -27.78 -13.48 16.10
N TYR A 74 -26.95 -13.16 17.10
CA TYR A 74 -25.50 -13.07 16.93
C TYR A 74 -24.89 -14.41 16.47
N LEU A 75 -25.34 -15.52 17.05
CA LEU A 75 -24.88 -16.85 16.63
C LEU A 75 -25.28 -17.20 15.18
N ALA A 76 -26.49 -16.82 14.76
CA ALA A 76 -26.93 -17.03 13.38
C ALA A 76 -26.11 -16.20 12.39
N GLU A 77 -25.80 -14.95 12.73
CA GLU A 77 -24.96 -14.06 11.92
C GLU A 77 -23.51 -14.56 11.83
N LEU A 78 -22.92 -14.96 12.97
CA LEU A 78 -21.60 -15.61 13.00
C LEU A 78 -21.57 -16.86 12.10
N ALA A 79 -22.59 -17.72 12.19
CA ALA A 79 -22.67 -18.93 11.36
C ALA A 79 -22.76 -18.58 9.88
N SER A 80 -23.62 -17.62 9.50
CA SER A 80 -23.76 -17.18 8.10
C SER A 80 -22.48 -16.59 7.52
N ILE A 81 -21.78 -15.76 8.29
CA ILE A 81 -20.51 -15.16 7.87
C ILE A 81 -19.42 -16.24 7.75
N TYR A 82 -19.38 -17.18 8.69
CA TYR A 82 -18.41 -18.27 8.66
C TYR A 82 -18.66 -19.25 7.51
N ASP A 83 -19.93 -19.53 7.18
CA ASP A 83 -20.29 -20.32 6.00
C ASP A 83 -19.86 -19.60 4.71
N SER A 84 -20.00 -18.27 4.66
CA SER A 84 -19.51 -17.46 3.53
C SER A 84 -17.97 -17.49 3.43
N PHE A 85 -17.28 -17.45 4.57
CA PHE A 85 -15.83 -17.60 4.63
C PHE A 85 -15.38 -18.99 4.15
N LYS A 86 -16.12 -20.05 4.50
CA LYS A 86 -15.87 -21.41 4.02
C LYS A 86 -16.22 -21.64 2.55
N LEU A 87 -17.16 -20.87 2.01
CA LEU A 87 -17.52 -20.91 0.59
C LEU A 87 -16.49 -20.20 -0.29
N TYR A 88 -16.03 -19.00 0.12
CA TYR A 88 -14.67 -18.54 -0.18
C TYR A 88 -13.68 -19.62 0.33
N MET A 89 -12.36 -19.59 0.28
CA MET A 89 -11.54 -20.78 0.67
C MET A 89 -11.77 -22.06 -0.18
N ASP A 90 -12.92 -22.74 -0.15
CA ASP A 90 -13.18 -24.07 -0.73
C ASP A 90 -13.75 -24.07 -2.16
N GLU A 91 -14.38 -22.98 -2.63
CA GLU A 91 -14.91 -22.92 -4.00
C GLU A 91 -13.83 -23.10 -5.09
N THR A 92 -14.28 -23.54 -6.27
CA THR A 92 -13.44 -23.60 -7.47
C THR A 92 -13.17 -22.19 -7.98
N THR A 93 -11.92 -21.75 -7.85
CA THR A 93 -11.48 -20.39 -8.20
C THR A 93 -11.34 -20.18 -9.72
N TRP A 94 -11.25 -18.93 -10.16
CA TRP A 94 -10.96 -18.59 -11.56
C TRP A 94 -9.70 -19.32 -12.09
N PHE A 95 -8.60 -19.32 -11.34
CA PHE A 95 -7.35 -19.97 -11.78
C PHE A 95 -7.55 -21.47 -11.97
N GLU A 96 -8.25 -22.14 -11.05
CA GLU A 96 -8.54 -23.56 -11.18
C GLU A 96 -9.43 -23.85 -12.40
N LYS A 97 -10.44 -23.02 -12.67
CA LYS A 97 -11.30 -23.15 -13.86
C LYS A 97 -10.51 -22.99 -15.15
N GLN A 98 -9.60 -22.02 -15.22
CA GLN A 98 -8.85 -21.72 -16.44
C GLN A 98 -7.67 -22.67 -16.70
N PHE A 99 -6.96 -23.09 -15.65
CA PHE A 99 -5.69 -23.81 -15.78
C PHE A 99 -5.69 -25.21 -15.16
N GLY A 100 -6.80 -25.62 -14.54
CA GLY A 100 -6.91 -26.84 -13.75
C GLY A 100 -6.18 -26.74 -12.40
N LYS A 101 -6.33 -27.76 -11.55
CA LYS A 101 -5.55 -27.87 -10.31
C LYS A 101 -4.07 -28.11 -10.63
N ARG A 102 -3.25 -27.07 -10.50
CA ARG A 102 -1.79 -27.16 -10.66
C ARG A 102 -1.11 -27.31 -9.31
N ASN A 103 -0.91 -28.55 -8.88
CA ASN A 103 -0.30 -28.87 -7.59
C ASN A 103 1.22 -28.61 -7.52
N THR A 104 1.86 -28.24 -8.63
CA THR A 104 3.33 -28.16 -8.74
C THR A 104 3.87 -26.76 -9.08
N THR A 105 3.01 -25.79 -9.38
CA THR A 105 3.43 -24.44 -9.80
C THR A 105 3.11 -23.46 -8.71
N THR A 106 4.10 -23.09 -7.89
CA THR A 106 3.96 -22.04 -6.87
C THR A 106 4.80 -20.81 -7.25
N ILE A 107 4.22 -19.62 -7.12
CA ILE A 107 4.87 -18.32 -7.30
C ILE A 107 5.24 -17.78 -5.92
N ALA A 108 6.48 -17.38 -5.72
CA ALA A 108 6.90 -16.69 -4.50
C ALA A 108 7.12 -15.20 -4.79
N TYR A 109 6.29 -14.36 -4.16
CA TYR A 109 6.33 -12.91 -4.30
C TYR A 109 7.06 -12.28 -3.11
N PHE A 110 8.21 -11.64 -3.37
CA PHE A 110 9.05 -11.04 -2.33
C PHE A 110 8.87 -9.53 -2.32
N SER A 111 8.56 -8.97 -1.15
CA SER A 111 8.46 -7.52 -0.97
C SER A 111 8.91 -7.09 0.42
N CYS A 112 9.47 -5.88 0.52
CA CYS A 112 9.75 -5.25 1.81
C CYS A 112 8.49 -4.83 2.56
N GLU A 113 7.36 -4.64 1.89
CA GLU A 113 6.15 -4.14 2.55
C GLU A 113 4.88 -4.81 2.03
N PHE A 114 3.90 -5.00 2.93
CA PHE A 114 2.56 -5.51 2.63
C PHE A 114 1.49 -4.67 3.33
N GLY A 115 0.80 -3.83 2.57
CA GLY A 115 -0.28 -2.96 3.03
C GLY A 115 -1.62 -3.67 3.02
N LEU A 116 -1.83 -4.55 4.00
CA LEU A 116 -3.01 -5.42 4.06
C LEU A 116 -4.16 -4.80 4.86
N HIS A 117 -3.85 -4.32 6.08
CA HIS A 117 -4.76 -3.69 7.02
C HIS A 117 -3.94 -2.88 8.06
N GLU A 118 -4.53 -1.84 8.66
CA GLU A 118 -3.88 -1.00 9.67
C GLU A 118 -3.44 -1.76 10.93
N CYS A 119 -4.07 -2.91 11.23
CA CYS A 119 -3.71 -3.76 12.37
C CYS A 119 -2.36 -4.48 12.19
N LEU A 120 -1.82 -4.52 10.97
CA LEU A 120 -0.53 -5.14 10.65
C LEU A 120 0.36 -4.10 9.93
N PRO A 121 1.10 -3.27 10.69
CA PRO A 121 1.82 -2.10 10.15
C PRO A 121 3.15 -2.47 9.49
N VAL A 122 3.14 -3.45 8.58
CA VAL A 122 4.32 -3.89 7.80
C VAL A 122 4.40 -3.18 6.43
N TYR A 123 3.99 -1.92 6.38
CA TYR A 123 3.97 -1.09 5.18
C TYR A 123 4.20 0.38 5.48
N SER A 124 4.57 1.15 4.45
CA SER A 124 4.73 2.59 4.53
C SER A 124 4.06 3.35 3.38
N GLY A 125 4.05 2.79 2.16
CA GLY A 125 3.70 3.55 0.96
C GLY A 125 2.99 2.75 -0.12
N GLY A 126 3.02 3.30 -1.34
CA GLY A 126 2.28 2.73 -2.48
C GLY A 126 2.77 1.36 -2.93
N LEU A 127 4.05 1.03 -2.72
CA LEU A 127 4.62 -0.29 -3.04
C LEU A 127 3.97 -1.38 -2.19
N GLY A 128 3.86 -1.16 -0.89
CA GLY A 128 3.25 -2.08 0.06
C GLY A 128 1.75 -2.18 -0.13
N ILE A 129 1.07 -1.06 -0.40
CA ILE A 129 -0.37 -1.11 -0.69
C ILE A 129 -0.65 -1.92 -1.96
N LEU A 130 0.17 -1.77 -3.01
CA LEU A 130 0.07 -2.60 -4.21
C LEU A 130 0.31 -4.08 -3.89
N ALA A 131 1.37 -4.40 -3.14
CA ALA A 131 1.66 -5.77 -2.70
C ALA A 131 0.47 -6.37 -1.93
N GLY A 132 -0.15 -5.60 -1.03
CA GLY A 132 -1.34 -6.01 -0.28
C GLY A 132 -2.54 -6.28 -1.18
N ASP A 133 -2.88 -5.34 -2.07
CA ASP A 133 -3.99 -5.50 -3.03
C ASP A 133 -3.74 -6.67 -4.01
N TYR A 134 -2.48 -6.90 -4.38
CA TYR A 134 -2.09 -8.04 -5.21
C TYR A 134 -2.28 -9.37 -4.48
N MET A 135 -1.87 -9.49 -3.21
CA MET A 135 -2.10 -10.71 -2.41
C MET A 135 -3.60 -11.00 -2.23
N LYS A 136 -4.43 -9.97 -2.03
CA LYS A 136 -5.89 -10.12 -1.94
C LYS A 136 -6.49 -10.61 -3.27
N SER A 137 -6.05 -10.02 -4.38
CA SER A 137 -6.50 -10.45 -5.71
C SER A 137 -6.03 -11.86 -6.06
N ALA A 138 -4.79 -12.20 -5.72
CA ALA A 138 -4.26 -13.56 -5.87
C ALA A 138 -5.10 -14.56 -5.05
N SER A 139 -5.60 -14.16 -3.88
CA SER A 139 -6.51 -14.98 -3.07
C SER A 139 -7.87 -15.18 -3.74
N ASP A 140 -8.46 -14.13 -4.30
CA ASP A 140 -9.76 -14.23 -4.99
C ASP A 140 -9.67 -15.08 -6.25
N LEU A 141 -8.65 -14.84 -7.06
CA LEU A 141 -8.38 -15.58 -8.30
C LEU A 141 -7.93 -17.02 -8.02
N GLY A 142 -7.46 -17.31 -6.81
CA GLY A 142 -6.85 -18.59 -6.43
C GLY A 142 -5.52 -18.85 -7.13
N LEU A 143 -4.72 -17.80 -7.33
CA LEU A 143 -3.36 -17.97 -7.85
C LEU A 143 -2.53 -18.81 -6.88
N PRO A 144 -1.69 -19.75 -7.38
CA PRO A 144 -0.85 -20.56 -6.51
C PRO A 144 0.37 -19.74 -6.06
N MET A 145 0.13 -18.81 -5.14
CA MET A 145 1.10 -17.79 -4.74
C MET A 145 1.33 -17.79 -3.22
N VAL A 146 2.55 -17.44 -2.83
CA VAL A 146 2.93 -17.14 -1.46
C VAL A 146 3.70 -15.82 -1.40
N GLY A 147 3.51 -15.06 -0.34
CA GLY A 147 4.27 -13.84 -0.08
C GLY A 147 5.44 -14.08 0.86
N VAL A 148 6.53 -13.32 0.71
CA VAL A 148 7.66 -13.29 1.64
C VAL A 148 8.03 -11.85 1.95
N GLY A 149 8.17 -11.54 3.24
CA GLY A 149 8.51 -10.22 3.76
C GLY A 149 9.23 -10.28 5.10
N LEU A 150 9.36 -9.12 5.76
CA LEU A 150 9.92 -9.01 7.11
C LEU A 150 8.84 -8.58 8.11
N LEU A 151 8.94 -9.03 9.35
CA LEU A 151 8.04 -8.64 10.43
C LEU A 151 8.66 -7.51 11.26
N TYR A 152 8.22 -6.27 11.02
CA TYR A 152 8.83 -5.07 11.61
C TYR A 152 8.25 -4.70 12.97
N GLN A 153 9.01 -4.87 14.06
CA GLN A 153 8.54 -4.65 15.44
C GLN A 153 7.90 -3.28 15.68
N GLN A 154 8.40 -2.23 15.04
CA GLN A 154 7.87 -0.87 15.15
C GLN A 154 7.18 -0.40 13.86
N GLY A 155 7.06 -1.26 12.85
CA GLY A 155 6.52 -0.91 11.54
C GLY A 155 7.25 0.26 10.88
N TYR A 156 6.48 1.15 10.25
CA TYR A 156 6.92 2.49 9.86
C TYR A 156 6.53 3.53 10.93
N ALA A 157 7.04 4.76 10.81
CA ALA A 157 6.76 5.82 11.77
C ALA A 157 5.26 6.18 11.85
N ARG A 158 4.74 6.25 13.08
CA ARG A 158 3.48 6.95 13.40
C ARG A 158 3.77 8.44 13.44
N GLN A 159 2.93 9.24 12.79
CA GLN A 159 3.17 10.66 12.59
C GLN A 159 2.37 11.47 13.59
N TYR A 160 2.97 12.56 14.06
CA TYR A 160 2.23 13.58 14.77
C TYR A 160 2.84 14.96 14.55
N LEU A 161 2.06 16.04 14.62
CA LEU A 161 2.62 17.40 14.53
C LEU A 161 2.72 18.03 15.92
N ASN A 162 3.79 18.78 16.16
CA ASN A 162 3.92 19.60 17.37
C ASN A 162 3.11 20.91 17.23
N ALA A 163 3.25 21.84 18.20
CA ALA A 163 2.51 23.10 18.19
C ALA A 163 2.87 23.98 16.98
N GLU A 164 4.11 23.90 16.52
CA GLU A 164 4.67 24.64 15.37
C GLU A 164 4.37 23.96 14.02
N GLY A 165 3.63 22.84 14.01
CA GLY A 165 3.31 22.12 12.77
C GLY A 165 4.43 21.24 12.23
N VAL A 166 5.54 21.09 12.97
CA VAL A 166 6.64 20.21 12.58
C VAL A 166 6.27 18.76 12.83
N GLN A 167 6.45 17.93 11.80
CA GLN A 167 6.29 16.49 11.93
C GLN A 167 7.29 15.89 12.93
N GLN A 168 6.76 15.03 13.79
CA GLN A 168 7.47 14.17 14.72
C GLN A 168 7.09 12.71 14.47
N GLU A 169 7.98 11.80 14.86
CA GLU A 169 7.84 10.36 14.69
C GLU A 169 7.66 9.63 16.03
N LEU A 170 6.70 8.71 16.08
CA LEU A 170 6.55 7.72 17.15
C LEU A 170 6.76 6.32 16.59
N TYR A 171 7.38 5.47 17.40
CA TYR A 171 7.70 4.08 17.07
C TYR A 171 7.16 3.14 18.15
N PRO A 172 5.83 2.96 18.24
CA PRO A 172 5.25 2.01 19.18
C PRO A 172 5.71 0.60 18.85
N GLU A 173 5.95 -0.22 19.87
CA GLU A 173 6.25 -1.64 19.68
C GLU A 173 4.96 -2.42 19.45
N ASN A 174 4.96 -3.24 18.41
CA ASN A 174 3.90 -4.17 18.08
C ASN A 174 4.04 -5.44 18.93
N ASP A 175 2.91 -5.94 19.41
CA ASP A 175 2.82 -7.24 20.08
C ASP A 175 2.24 -8.28 19.11
N TRP A 176 3.10 -9.21 18.68
CA TRP A 176 2.74 -10.26 17.73
C TRP A 176 1.59 -11.16 18.20
N TYR A 177 1.45 -11.33 19.51
CA TYR A 177 0.44 -12.23 20.08
C TYR A 177 -0.97 -11.63 20.07
N SER A 178 -1.09 -10.32 19.83
CA SER A 178 -2.37 -9.63 19.65
C SER A 178 -2.63 -9.21 18.20
N MET A 179 -1.90 -9.79 17.24
CA MET A 179 -2.01 -9.52 15.80
C MET A 179 -2.40 -10.77 15.01
N PRO A 180 -2.93 -10.62 13.78
CA PRO A 180 -3.28 -11.75 12.90
C PRO A 180 -2.02 -12.39 12.27
N VAL A 181 -1.07 -12.77 13.12
CA VAL A 181 0.19 -13.45 12.76
C VAL A 181 0.33 -14.71 13.61
N GLU A 182 0.81 -15.80 13.00
CA GLU A 182 0.99 -17.08 13.67
C GLU A 182 2.45 -17.52 13.58
N LEU A 183 3.07 -17.86 14.71
CA LEU A 183 4.44 -18.36 14.71
C LEU A 183 4.49 -19.76 14.08
N VAL A 184 5.35 -19.94 13.08
CA VAL A 184 5.54 -21.24 12.45
C VAL A 184 6.33 -22.14 13.38
N ARG A 185 5.76 -23.32 13.66
CA ARG A 185 6.33 -24.32 14.57
C ARG A 185 6.61 -25.62 13.84
N ASN A 186 7.66 -26.31 14.27
CA ASN A 186 7.98 -27.66 13.82
C ASN A 186 7.05 -28.71 14.46
N ALA A 187 7.23 -29.98 14.10
CA ALA A 187 6.43 -31.09 14.63
C ALA A 187 6.48 -31.23 16.17
N ASP A 188 7.55 -30.75 16.82
CA ASP A 188 7.71 -30.75 18.27
C ASP A 188 7.07 -29.51 18.96
N GLY A 189 6.38 -28.65 18.19
CA GLY A 189 5.78 -27.41 18.68
C GLY A 189 6.78 -26.28 18.95
N LYS A 190 8.07 -26.45 18.59
CA LYS A 190 9.10 -25.41 18.75
C LYS A 190 9.10 -24.44 17.56
N PRO A 191 9.41 -23.15 17.76
CA PRO A 191 9.57 -22.21 16.66
C PRO A 191 10.57 -22.71 15.63
N VAL A 192 10.26 -22.58 14.34
CA VAL A 192 11.22 -22.83 13.26
C VAL A 192 12.22 -21.67 13.24
N ILE A 193 13.50 -21.97 13.46
CA ILE A 193 14.58 -20.98 13.48
C ILE A 193 15.60 -21.36 12.40
N GLU A 194 15.89 -20.40 11.53
CA GLU A 194 16.87 -20.50 10.45
C GLU A 194 17.96 -19.43 10.59
N SER A 195 18.97 -19.46 9.73
CA SER A 195 20.01 -18.43 9.73
C SER A 195 20.57 -18.08 8.35
N VAL A 196 21.05 -16.84 8.24
CA VAL A 196 21.85 -16.32 7.12
C VAL A 196 23.22 -15.87 7.62
N LYS A 197 24.20 -15.86 6.71
CA LYS A 197 25.55 -15.33 7.01
C LYS A 197 25.59 -13.83 6.76
N LEU A 198 26.18 -13.11 7.71
CA LEU A 198 26.54 -11.69 7.60
C LEU A 198 28.06 -11.59 7.75
N GLY A 199 28.77 -11.81 6.65
CA GLY A 199 30.20 -12.09 6.71
C GLY A 199 30.45 -13.32 7.59
N LYS A 200 31.32 -13.17 8.60
CA LYS A 200 31.68 -14.27 9.54
C LYS A 200 30.61 -14.59 10.58
N ASN A 201 29.65 -13.69 10.77
CA ASN A 201 28.60 -13.84 11.78
C ASN A 201 27.37 -14.50 11.19
N SER A 202 26.53 -15.07 12.06
CA SER A 202 25.23 -15.62 11.66
C SER A 202 24.11 -14.77 12.25
N LEU A 203 23.14 -14.42 11.42
CA LEU A 203 21.89 -13.79 11.80
C LEU A 203 20.81 -14.86 11.84
N TYR A 204 20.28 -15.14 13.02
CA TYR A 204 19.18 -16.09 13.20
C TYR A 204 17.85 -15.39 13.00
N PHE A 205 16.84 -16.12 12.53
CA PHE A 205 15.48 -15.58 12.40
C PHE A 205 14.46 -16.67 12.60
N GLN A 206 13.29 -16.28 13.10
CA GLN A 206 12.10 -17.12 13.16
C GLN A 206 11.12 -16.72 12.06
N ILE A 207 10.17 -17.62 11.77
CA ILE A 207 9.21 -17.46 10.67
C ILE A 207 7.81 -17.31 11.25
N TRP A 208 7.12 -16.25 10.84
CA TRP A 208 5.70 -16.01 11.12
C TRP A 208 4.89 -16.19 9.84
N LYS A 209 3.63 -16.57 9.98
CA LYS A 209 2.68 -16.77 8.87
C LYS A 209 1.48 -15.85 9.06
N VAL A 210 1.05 -15.21 7.98
CA VAL A 210 -0.18 -14.42 7.89
C VAL A 210 -1.07 -15.05 6.82
N ASN A 211 -2.35 -15.26 7.14
CA ASN A 211 -3.33 -15.75 6.18
C ASN A 211 -4.06 -14.55 5.56
N VAL A 212 -3.99 -14.42 4.23
CA VAL A 212 -4.67 -13.41 3.42
C VAL A 212 -5.64 -14.14 2.51
N GLY A 213 -6.82 -14.46 3.04
CA GLY A 213 -7.74 -15.38 2.39
C GLY A 213 -7.07 -16.74 2.20
N ARG A 214 -6.91 -17.15 0.93
CA ARG A 214 -6.25 -18.38 0.49
C ARG A 214 -4.72 -18.26 0.43
N ILE A 215 -4.18 -17.05 0.38
CA ILE A 215 -2.74 -16.79 0.25
C ILE A 215 -2.08 -16.78 1.63
N LYS A 216 -0.85 -17.32 1.69
CA LYS A 216 0.00 -17.25 2.88
C LYS A 216 1.15 -16.30 2.63
N ILE A 217 1.42 -15.43 3.60
CA ILE A 217 2.60 -14.58 3.63
C ILE A 217 3.48 -15.02 4.79
N TYR A 218 4.76 -15.27 4.51
CA TYR A 218 5.77 -15.59 5.50
C TYR A 218 6.61 -14.36 5.83
N LEU A 219 6.61 -13.97 7.11
CA LEU A 219 7.32 -12.80 7.60
C LEU A 219 8.46 -13.23 8.52
N LEU A 220 9.65 -12.70 8.27
CA LEU A 220 10.87 -13.07 9.00
C LEU A 220 11.14 -12.09 10.15
N ASP A 221 11.51 -12.62 11.30
CA ASP A 221 11.74 -11.85 12.53
C ASP A 221 13.09 -12.24 13.17
N THR A 222 13.97 -11.26 13.38
CA THR A 222 15.27 -11.45 14.03
C THR A 222 15.27 -11.08 15.50
N ASN A 223 14.15 -10.58 16.05
CA ASN A 223 14.04 -10.20 17.45
C ASN A 223 13.86 -11.42 18.37
N ILE A 224 14.89 -12.27 18.39
CA ILE A 224 14.96 -13.50 19.18
C ILE A 224 16.24 -13.53 20.00
N GLU A 225 16.22 -14.32 21.09
CA GLU A 225 17.33 -14.38 22.05
C GLU A 225 18.64 -14.89 21.45
N ASN A 226 18.56 -15.70 20.38
CA ASN A 226 19.71 -16.23 19.62
C ASN A 226 20.60 -15.13 19.03
N ASN A 227 20.07 -13.92 18.83
CA ASN A 227 20.81 -12.81 18.27
C ASN A 227 21.31 -11.85 19.35
N ALA A 228 22.48 -11.26 19.10
CA ALA A 228 22.93 -10.08 19.83
C ALA A 228 21.98 -8.87 19.56
N PRO A 229 21.87 -7.89 20.47
CA PRO A 229 20.95 -6.77 20.32
C PRO A 229 21.03 -6.04 18.97
N ALA A 230 22.24 -5.83 18.43
CA ALA A 230 22.44 -5.18 17.12
C ALA A 230 21.84 -5.96 15.94
N TYR A 231 21.68 -7.28 16.05
CA TYR A 231 21.09 -8.14 15.02
C TYR A 231 19.58 -8.32 15.22
N ARG A 232 19.08 -8.19 16.45
CA ARG A 232 17.64 -8.07 16.70
C ARG A 232 17.07 -6.81 16.03
N ALA A 233 17.88 -5.76 15.95
CA ALA A 233 17.50 -4.49 15.33
C ALA A 233 17.18 -4.59 13.82
N THR A 234 17.62 -5.65 13.13
CA THR A 234 17.40 -5.83 11.69
C THR A 234 15.91 -5.80 11.32
N THR A 235 15.03 -6.36 12.15
CA THR A 235 13.58 -6.34 11.93
C THR A 235 12.85 -5.37 12.87
N THR A 236 13.52 -4.33 13.37
CA THR A 236 12.83 -3.34 14.21
C THR A 236 12.00 -2.34 13.38
N ARG A 237 12.56 -1.78 12.30
CA ARG A 237 11.89 -0.72 11.52
C ARG A 237 11.92 -0.97 10.02
N LEU A 238 10.83 -0.60 9.35
CA LEU A 238 10.77 -0.53 7.90
C LEU A 238 11.52 0.73 7.42
N TYR A 239 12.39 0.55 6.42
CA TYR A 239 13.22 1.61 5.81
C TYR A 239 14.08 2.38 6.82
N ASP A 240 14.89 1.65 7.59
CA ASP A 240 15.86 2.27 8.49
C ASP A 240 16.88 3.13 7.72
N SER A 241 17.28 4.27 8.27
CA SER A 241 18.28 5.15 7.65
C SER A 241 19.71 4.58 7.73
N ASP A 242 19.99 3.63 8.63
CA ASP A 242 21.30 3.01 8.76
C ASP A 242 21.58 2.01 7.62
N ARG A 243 22.64 2.27 6.84
CA ARG A 243 23.05 1.44 5.70
C ARG A 243 23.40 0.00 6.10
N ASN A 244 23.98 -0.21 7.29
CA ASN A 244 24.30 -1.57 7.76
C ASN A 244 23.02 -2.36 8.02
N THR A 245 22.04 -1.75 8.69
CA THR A 245 20.73 -2.34 8.91
C THR A 245 20.01 -2.61 7.60
N ARG A 246 20.07 -1.68 6.63
CA ARG A 246 19.49 -1.87 5.29
C ARG A 246 20.06 -3.09 4.55
N ILE A 247 21.39 -3.24 4.45
CA ILE A 247 21.95 -4.42 3.79
C ILE A 247 21.63 -5.71 4.55
N HIS A 248 21.58 -5.70 5.88
CA HIS A 248 21.13 -6.86 6.67
C HIS A 248 19.67 -7.23 6.36
N GLN A 249 18.78 -6.24 6.21
CA GLN A 249 17.38 -6.45 5.83
C GLN A 249 17.27 -7.08 4.45
N GLU A 250 18.03 -6.60 3.46
CA GLU A 250 17.96 -7.13 2.10
C GLU A 250 18.58 -8.53 1.98
N ILE A 251 19.65 -8.82 2.74
CA ILE A 251 20.19 -10.18 2.87
C ILE A 251 19.16 -11.11 3.53
N LEU A 252 18.52 -10.67 4.61
CA LEU A 252 17.51 -11.46 5.31
C LEU A 252 16.28 -11.70 4.41
N LEU A 253 15.75 -10.66 3.77
CA LEU A 253 14.59 -10.78 2.88
C LEU A 253 14.91 -11.68 1.69
N GLY A 254 16.05 -11.46 1.03
CA GLY A 254 16.43 -12.21 -0.15
C GLY A 254 16.88 -13.65 0.16
N ILE A 255 18.01 -13.80 0.84
CA ILE A 255 18.61 -15.11 1.14
C ILE A 255 17.81 -15.82 2.23
N GLY A 256 17.47 -15.11 3.30
CA GLY A 256 16.69 -15.68 4.42
C GLY A 256 15.28 -16.08 3.99
N GLY A 257 14.66 -15.33 3.08
CA GLY A 257 13.35 -15.67 2.53
C GLY A 257 13.34 -16.96 1.71
N VAL A 258 14.35 -17.20 0.87
CA VAL A 258 14.48 -18.49 0.14
C VAL A 258 14.67 -19.65 1.12
N LYS A 259 15.48 -19.47 2.17
CA LYS A 259 15.66 -20.47 3.23
C LYS A 259 14.37 -20.71 4.01
N ALA A 260 13.62 -19.66 4.31
CA ALA A 260 12.35 -19.75 5.02
C ALA A 260 11.33 -20.59 4.24
N LEU A 261 11.21 -20.36 2.93
CA LEU A 261 10.31 -21.14 2.07
C LEU A 261 10.66 -22.64 2.10
N LYS A 262 11.94 -22.99 2.01
CA LYS A 262 12.39 -24.38 2.16
C LYS A 262 12.06 -24.96 3.54
N ALA A 263 12.31 -24.19 4.60
CA ALA A 263 12.07 -24.62 5.98
C ALA A 263 10.58 -24.89 6.28
N VAL A 264 9.66 -24.21 5.58
CA VAL A 264 8.21 -24.46 5.67
C VAL A 264 7.71 -25.48 4.63
N GLY A 265 8.61 -26.13 3.90
CA GLY A 265 8.29 -27.21 2.95
C GLY A 265 7.78 -26.73 1.59
N LEU A 266 8.08 -25.50 1.19
CA LEU A 266 7.69 -24.94 -0.11
C LEU A 266 8.86 -24.93 -1.09
N ASP A 267 8.57 -25.29 -2.34
CA ASP A 267 9.51 -25.24 -3.47
C ASP A 267 8.89 -24.47 -4.66
N PRO A 268 8.93 -23.12 -4.63
CA PRO A 268 8.36 -22.29 -5.70
C PRO A 268 9.13 -22.43 -7.00
N GLN A 269 8.42 -22.39 -8.12
CA GLN A 269 8.99 -22.51 -9.46
C GLN A 269 9.23 -21.15 -10.11
N VAL A 270 8.54 -20.11 -9.65
CA VAL A 270 8.71 -18.73 -10.12
C VAL A 270 8.93 -17.81 -8.92
N PHE A 271 9.89 -16.91 -9.05
CA PHE A 271 10.17 -15.90 -8.04
C PHE A 271 9.92 -14.51 -8.61
N HIS A 272 9.11 -13.73 -7.91
CA HIS A 272 8.79 -12.35 -8.28
C HIS A 272 9.45 -11.39 -7.29
N VAL A 273 10.43 -10.65 -7.79
CA VAL A 273 11.18 -9.60 -7.09
C VAL A 273 10.41 -8.28 -7.23
N ASN A 274 9.76 -7.84 -6.16
CA ASN A 274 9.07 -6.56 -6.12
C ASN A 274 10.02 -5.44 -5.66
N GLU A 275 10.52 -4.65 -6.61
CA GLU A 275 11.64 -3.72 -6.46
C GLU A 275 12.97 -4.39 -6.05
N GLY A 276 14.10 -3.70 -6.22
CA GLY A 276 15.44 -4.28 -6.03
C GLY A 276 15.73 -4.87 -4.63
N HIS A 277 14.94 -4.54 -3.61
CA HIS A 277 15.25 -4.85 -2.20
C HIS A 277 15.40 -6.33 -1.83
N SER A 278 14.86 -7.23 -2.65
CA SER A 278 14.95 -8.67 -2.43
C SER A 278 15.87 -9.39 -3.43
N ALA A 279 16.59 -8.65 -4.29
CA ALA A 279 17.35 -9.21 -5.41
C ALA A 279 18.45 -10.21 -5.00
N PHE A 280 18.94 -10.15 -3.74
CA PHE A 280 19.85 -11.17 -3.22
C PHE A 280 19.25 -12.58 -3.18
N LEU A 281 17.92 -12.73 -3.25
CA LEU A 281 17.28 -14.04 -3.40
C LEU A 281 17.79 -14.78 -4.64
N LEU A 282 18.11 -14.03 -5.71
CA LEU A 282 18.54 -14.61 -6.99
C LEU A 282 19.90 -15.31 -6.83
N LEU A 283 20.78 -14.76 -5.99
CA LEU A 283 22.06 -15.37 -5.67
C LEU A 283 21.89 -16.65 -4.85
N GLU A 284 20.97 -16.68 -3.88
CA GLU A 284 20.70 -17.89 -3.09
C GLU A 284 20.03 -18.98 -3.92
N ARG A 285 19.19 -18.61 -4.90
CA ARG A 285 18.64 -19.55 -5.88
C ARG A 285 19.73 -20.19 -6.74
N ILE A 286 20.65 -19.38 -7.27
CA ILE A 286 21.81 -19.88 -8.04
C ILE A 286 22.63 -20.86 -7.18
N ARG A 287 23.01 -20.43 -5.97
CA ARG A 287 23.77 -21.23 -5.01
C ARG A 287 23.10 -22.56 -4.71
N ASN A 288 21.79 -22.55 -4.45
CA ASN A 288 21.02 -23.77 -4.19
C ASN A 288 21.05 -24.73 -5.38
N LEU A 289 20.81 -24.24 -6.60
CA LEU A 289 20.86 -25.07 -7.82
C LEU A 289 22.25 -25.65 -8.05
N MET A 290 23.32 -24.87 -7.84
CA MET A 290 24.69 -25.36 -7.93
C MET A 290 24.93 -26.52 -6.96
N HIS A 291 24.49 -26.40 -5.71
CA HIS A 291 24.72 -27.45 -4.70
C HIS A 291 23.84 -28.69 -4.90
N GLU A 292 22.54 -28.50 -5.18
CA GLU A 292 21.54 -29.57 -5.26
C GLU A 292 21.58 -30.31 -6.60
N LYS A 293 21.80 -29.57 -7.69
CA LYS A 293 21.81 -30.12 -9.06
C LYS A 293 23.22 -30.28 -9.64
N LYS A 294 24.26 -29.90 -8.89
CA LYS A 294 25.68 -29.96 -9.31
C LYS A 294 25.96 -29.18 -10.59
N LEU A 295 25.26 -28.07 -10.78
CA LEU A 295 25.42 -27.16 -11.91
C LEU A 295 26.57 -26.17 -11.67
N THR A 296 27.14 -25.67 -12.76
CA THR A 296 28.01 -24.49 -12.75
C THR A 296 27.22 -23.22 -12.44
N PHE A 297 27.91 -22.13 -12.10
CA PHE A 297 27.27 -20.84 -11.88
C PHE A 297 26.47 -20.38 -13.09
N ASP A 298 27.04 -20.46 -14.30
CA ASP A 298 26.37 -20.02 -15.52
C ASP A 298 25.12 -20.85 -15.83
N GLU A 299 25.19 -22.19 -15.72
CA GLU A 299 24.01 -23.05 -15.92
C GLU A 299 22.90 -22.76 -14.90
N ALA A 300 23.24 -22.60 -13.62
CA ALA A 300 22.28 -22.24 -12.59
C ALA A 300 21.70 -20.82 -12.80
N ARG A 301 22.53 -19.88 -13.28
CA ARG A 301 22.11 -18.52 -13.61
C ARG A 301 21.05 -18.51 -14.71
N GLU A 302 21.21 -19.31 -15.76
CA GLU A 302 20.21 -19.37 -16.85
C GLU A 302 18.85 -19.89 -16.37
N ILE A 303 18.85 -20.88 -15.46
CA ILE A 303 17.61 -21.37 -14.84
C ILE A 303 16.96 -20.27 -13.99
N VAL A 304 17.74 -19.58 -13.16
CA VAL A 304 17.23 -18.48 -12.32
C VAL A 304 16.69 -17.35 -13.20
N TRP A 305 17.40 -16.98 -14.26
CA TRP A 305 16.97 -15.96 -15.21
C TRP A 305 15.59 -16.30 -15.80
N ALA A 306 15.42 -17.51 -16.35
CA ALA A 306 14.18 -17.96 -16.98
C ALA A 306 12.98 -18.06 -16.03
N THR A 307 13.21 -18.12 -14.72
CA THR A 307 12.19 -18.34 -13.69
C THR A 307 12.04 -17.15 -12.74
N THR A 308 12.52 -15.97 -13.14
CA THR A 308 12.42 -14.74 -12.34
C THR A 308 11.64 -13.66 -13.07
N VAL A 309 10.74 -13.03 -12.31
CA VAL A 309 10.01 -11.81 -12.68
C VAL A 309 10.51 -10.67 -11.80
N PHE A 310 10.81 -9.53 -12.41
CA PHE A 310 11.23 -8.31 -11.71
C PHE A 310 10.30 -7.14 -12.04
N THR A 311 9.81 -6.46 -11.01
CA THR A 311 9.05 -5.22 -11.19
C THR A 311 9.81 -4.06 -10.57
N THR A 312 10.02 -2.99 -11.34
CA THR A 312 10.60 -1.73 -10.85
C THR A 312 9.51 -0.68 -10.67
N HIS A 313 9.57 0.05 -9.56
CA HIS A 313 8.64 1.11 -9.19
C HIS A 313 9.29 2.49 -9.15
N THR A 314 10.60 2.55 -9.38
CA THR A 314 11.43 3.72 -9.15
C THR A 314 11.59 4.54 -10.44
N PRO A 315 11.04 5.77 -10.50
CA PRO A 315 11.09 6.61 -11.70
C PRO A 315 12.38 7.45 -11.81
N VAL A 316 13.23 7.45 -10.78
CA VAL A 316 14.46 8.26 -10.71
C VAL A 316 15.67 7.43 -10.30
N ASP A 317 16.81 7.65 -10.94
CA ASP A 317 18.04 6.87 -10.66
C ASP A 317 18.45 6.90 -9.18
N ALA A 318 18.41 8.09 -8.55
CA ALA A 318 18.73 8.29 -7.14
C ALA A 318 17.81 7.55 -6.15
N GLY A 319 16.67 7.01 -6.61
CA GLY A 319 15.77 6.19 -5.81
C GLY A 319 16.15 4.71 -5.75
N ASN A 320 17.08 4.24 -6.60
CA ASN A 320 17.49 2.85 -6.65
C ASN A 320 18.51 2.54 -5.56
N GLU A 321 18.33 1.41 -4.88
CA GLU A 321 19.20 0.98 -3.80
C GLU A 321 20.59 0.58 -4.33
N ARG A 322 21.64 1.20 -3.79
CA ARG A 322 23.04 0.97 -4.15
C ARG A 322 23.90 0.80 -2.89
N PHE A 323 24.68 -0.28 -2.81
CA PHE A 323 25.61 -0.52 -1.70
C PHE A 323 27.05 -0.26 -2.13
N ASP A 324 27.80 0.44 -1.29
CA ASP A 324 29.22 0.65 -1.51
C ASP A 324 30.00 -0.67 -1.46
N THR A 325 31.19 -0.67 -2.08
CA THR A 325 32.05 -1.84 -2.20
C THR A 325 32.49 -2.38 -0.83
N ASP A 326 32.63 -1.53 0.19
CA ASP A 326 33.08 -1.94 1.52
C ASP A 326 32.00 -2.75 2.25
N LEU A 327 30.74 -2.32 2.18
CA LEU A 327 29.59 -3.07 2.69
C LEU A 327 29.45 -4.41 1.97
N MET A 328 29.57 -4.42 0.64
CA MET A 328 29.53 -5.67 -0.11
C MET A 328 30.68 -6.59 0.31
N THR A 329 31.90 -6.07 0.46
CA THR A 329 33.08 -6.84 0.86
C THR A 329 32.87 -7.48 2.22
N LYS A 330 32.41 -6.69 3.19
CA LYS A 330 32.14 -7.12 4.57
C LYS A 330 31.18 -8.30 4.63
N HIS A 331 30.14 -8.32 3.79
CA HIS A 331 29.07 -9.31 3.90
C HIS A 331 29.19 -10.49 2.93
N PHE A 332 29.75 -10.30 1.73
CA PHE A 332 29.71 -11.31 0.66
C PHE A 332 31.04 -12.01 0.37
N THR A 333 32.17 -11.61 0.96
CA THR A 333 33.49 -12.23 0.67
C THR A 333 33.49 -13.76 0.80
N GLU A 334 32.89 -14.31 1.86
CA GLU A 334 32.83 -15.77 2.06
C GLU A 334 31.78 -16.41 1.14
N TYR A 335 30.64 -15.73 0.95
CA TYR A 335 29.53 -16.18 0.12
C TYR A 335 29.91 -16.33 -1.37
N ILE A 336 30.75 -15.43 -1.88
CA ILE A 336 31.25 -15.46 -3.27
C ILE A 336 32.01 -16.74 -3.59
N ARG A 337 32.73 -17.30 -2.60
CA ARG A 337 33.48 -18.55 -2.78
C ARG A 337 32.53 -19.73 -3.02
N GLU A 338 31.36 -19.71 -2.41
CA GLU A 338 30.33 -20.74 -2.61
C GLU A 338 29.67 -20.63 -3.99
N LEU A 339 29.66 -19.44 -4.58
CA LEU A 339 29.24 -19.20 -5.97
C LEU A 339 30.35 -19.51 -7.00
N GLY A 340 31.58 -19.78 -6.57
CA GLY A 340 32.71 -20.05 -7.47
C GLY A 340 33.15 -18.84 -8.31
N LEU A 341 32.81 -17.61 -7.89
CA LEU A 341 33.13 -16.38 -8.61
C LEU A 341 34.37 -15.68 -8.04
N LYS A 342 35.00 -14.83 -8.85
CA LYS A 342 35.93 -13.81 -8.35
C LYS A 342 35.16 -12.59 -7.85
N TRP A 343 35.82 -11.76 -7.05
CA TRP A 343 35.24 -10.53 -6.51
C TRP A 343 34.70 -9.60 -7.61
N ASP A 344 35.50 -9.34 -8.63
CA ASP A 344 35.11 -8.43 -9.72
C ASP A 344 33.95 -8.99 -10.55
N ASP A 345 33.94 -10.31 -10.81
CA ASP A 345 32.84 -10.98 -11.52
C ASP A 345 31.53 -10.89 -10.72
N PHE A 346 31.60 -11.00 -9.39
CA PHE A 346 30.45 -10.82 -8.51
C PHE A 346 29.96 -9.37 -8.51
N MET A 347 30.85 -8.40 -8.32
CA MET A 347 30.47 -6.99 -8.32
C MET A 347 29.90 -6.55 -9.68
N ALA A 348 30.38 -7.12 -10.78
CA ALA A 348 29.85 -6.89 -12.12
C ALA A 348 28.36 -7.26 -12.25
N LEU A 349 27.82 -8.16 -11.42
CA LEU A 349 26.39 -8.49 -11.41
C LEU A 349 25.52 -7.29 -11.01
N GLY A 350 26.04 -6.39 -10.16
CA GLY A 350 25.32 -5.21 -9.67
C GLY A 350 25.71 -3.89 -10.36
N ARG A 351 26.63 -3.90 -11.34
CA ARG A 351 27.14 -2.68 -12.01
C ARG A 351 26.56 -2.51 -13.41
N GLU A 352 26.20 -1.28 -13.76
CA GLU A 352 25.83 -0.92 -15.14
C GLU A 352 27.05 -1.01 -16.06
N ASN A 353 28.20 -0.53 -15.61
CA ASN A 353 29.49 -0.70 -16.26
C ASN A 353 30.36 -1.70 -15.47
N PRO A 354 30.42 -2.98 -15.90
CA PRO A 354 31.24 -4.00 -15.24
C PRO A 354 32.71 -3.60 -15.03
N ASP A 355 33.25 -2.80 -15.94
CA ASP A 355 34.66 -2.40 -15.94
C ASP A 355 34.95 -1.20 -15.02
N ASN A 356 33.94 -0.59 -14.40
CA ASN A 356 34.12 0.51 -13.46
C ASN A 356 34.26 -0.02 -12.01
N PRO A 357 35.48 -0.09 -11.43
CA PRO A 357 35.68 -0.64 -10.09
C PRO A 357 35.10 0.24 -8.98
N ASN A 358 34.82 1.52 -9.27
CA ASN A 358 34.26 2.48 -8.32
C ASN A 358 32.72 2.53 -8.36
N GLU A 359 32.09 1.82 -9.29
CA GLU A 359 30.63 1.77 -9.34
C GLU A 359 30.09 0.92 -8.19
N GLU A 360 29.16 1.50 -7.44
CA GLU A 360 28.44 0.85 -6.35
C GLU A 360 27.59 -0.32 -6.85
N PHE A 361 27.31 -1.27 -5.98
CA PHE A 361 26.48 -2.43 -6.29
C PHE A 361 25.00 -2.05 -6.28
N CYS A 362 24.39 -1.93 -7.47
CA CYS A 362 22.99 -1.58 -7.62
C CYS A 362 22.09 -2.83 -7.62
N MET A 363 21.12 -2.83 -6.71
CA MET A 363 20.18 -3.95 -6.56
C MET A 363 19.22 -4.10 -7.73
N THR A 364 18.82 -2.98 -8.35
CA THR A 364 17.99 -2.98 -9.57
C THR A 364 18.75 -3.57 -10.75
N VAL A 365 20.05 -3.30 -10.87
CA VAL A 365 20.89 -3.90 -11.92
C VAL A 365 21.03 -5.41 -11.71
N LEU A 366 21.26 -5.85 -10.48
CA LEU A 366 21.28 -7.28 -10.14
C LEU A 366 19.97 -7.96 -10.57
N ALA A 367 18.83 -7.37 -10.22
CA ALA A 367 17.52 -7.90 -10.58
C ALA A 367 17.30 -7.94 -12.09
N LEU A 368 17.61 -6.86 -12.82
CA LEU A 368 17.46 -6.78 -14.28
C LEU A 368 18.35 -7.79 -15.02
N LYS A 369 19.59 -8.00 -14.57
CA LYS A 369 20.51 -8.97 -15.20
C LYS A 369 20.10 -10.42 -14.95
N LEU A 370 19.42 -10.70 -13.84
CA LEU A 370 19.05 -12.05 -13.41
C LEU A 370 17.55 -12.37 -13.58
N SER A 371 16.82 -11.57 -14.37
CA SER A 371 15.39 -11.78 -14.64
C SER A 371 15.07 -11.80 -16.13
N ALA A 372 14.37 -12.83 -16.59
CA ALA A 372 13.86 -12.91 -17.97
C ALA A 372 12.69 -11.96 -18.21
N PHE A 373 11.89 -11.70 -17.17
CA PHE A 373 10.72 -10.84 -17.26
C PHE A 373 10.94 -9.62 -16.38
N SER A 374 10.93 -8.43 -16.99
CA SER A 374 11.03 -7.16 -16.26
C SER A 374 9.93 -6.20 -16.69
N ASN A 375 9.31 -5.50 -15.75
CA ASN A 375 8.25 -4.53 -16.06
C ASN A 375 8.31 -3.26 -15.22
N GLY A 376 7.90 -2.16 -15.85
CA GLY A 376 7.42 -0.95 -15.16
C GLY A 376 5.91 -1.04 -14.87
N VAL A 377 5.40 -0.04 -14.16
CA VAL A 377 4.09 -0.09 -13.47
C VAL A 377 2.99 0.82 -14.06
N SER A 378 3.31 1.44 -15.19
CA SER A 378 2.43 2.18 -16.11
C SER A 378 3.13 2.27 -17.48
N LYS A 379 2.41 2.65 -18.53
CA LYS A 379 3.00 2.84 -19.88
C LYS A 379 4.05 3.95 -19.89
N LEU A 380 3.77 5.08 -19.22
CA LEU A 380 4.74 6.17 -19.10
C LEU A 380 5.98 5.73 -18.32
N HIS A 381 5.81 5.03 -17.20
CA HIS A 381 6.93 4.52 -16.43
C HIS A 381 7.77 3.52 -17.19
N GLY A 382 7.17 2.62 -17.99
CA GLY A 382 7.95 1.71 -18.84
C GLY A 382 8.87 2.45 -19.81
N ARG A 383 8.44 3.58 -20.36
CA ARG A 383 9.31 4.45 -21.17
C ARG A 383 10.45 5.04 -20.32
N VAL A 384 10.14 5.58 -19.14
CA VAL A 384 11.14 6.13 -18.21
C VAL A 384 12.17 5.07 -17.81
N SER A 385 11.75 3.86 -17.44
CA SER A 385 12.64 2.77 -17.04
C SER A 385 13.53 2.31 -18.20
N ARG A 386 13.00 2.16 -19.43
CA ARG A 386 13.82 1.79 -20.60
C ARG A 386 14.88 2.85 -20.90
N LYS A 387 14.56 4.13 -20.73
CA LYS A 387 15.53 5.23 -20.89
C LYS A 387 16.58 5.25 -19.78
N MET A 388 16.18 5.06 -18.53
CA MET A 388 17.07 5.01 -17.37
C MET A 388 18.14 3.92 -17.53
N TRP A 389 17.70 2.70 -17.83
CA TRP A 389 18.58 1.51 -17.89
C TRP A 389 19.20 1.25 -19.26
N HIS A 390 19.34 2.28 -20.10
CA HIS A 390 19.87 2.15 -21.45
C HIS A 390 21.28 1.53 -21.52
N LYS A 391 22.12 1.80 -20.52
CA LYS A 391 23.50 1.31 -20.48
C LYS A 391 23.60 -0.21 -20.35
N LEU A 392 22.56 -0.86 -19.81
CA LEU A 392 22.48 -2.33 -19.74
C LEU A 392 22.21 -2.97 -21.12
N TYR A 393 21.70 -2.19 -22.07
CA TYR A 393 21.28 -2.66 -23.39
C TYR A 393 21.78 -1.71 -24.50
N PRO A 394 23.11 -1.54 -24.65
CA PRO A 394 23.68 -0.50 -25.52
C PRO A 394 23.35 -0.71 -27.00
N SER A 395 23.15 -1.97 -27.41
CA SER A 395 22.83 -2.34 -28.79
C SER A 395 21.33 -2.57 -29.05
N VAL A 396 20.47 -2.31 -28.06
CA VAL A 396 19.02 -2.54 -28.17
C VAL A 396 18.28 -1.20 -28.29
N PRO A 397 17.46 -1.01 -29.34
CA PRO A 397 16.61 0.17 -29.47
C PRO A 397 15.74 0.40 -28.23
N GLU A 398 15.46 1.67 -27.90
CA GLU A 398 14.76 2.01 -26.65
C GLU A 398 13.39 1.32 -26.48
N ASN A 399 12.64 1.14 -27.58
CA ASN A 399 11.34 0.47 -27.59
C ASN A 399 11.42 -1.06 -27.49
N GLU A 400 12.59 -1.65 -27.72
CA GLU A 400 12.83 -3.10 -27.69
C GLU A 400 13.58 -3.57 -26.44
N ARG A 401 14.03 -2.64 -25.58
CA ARG A 401 14.64 -2.99 -24.30
C ARG A 401 13.66 -3.83 -23.47
N PRO A 402 14.10 -4.92 -22.82
CA PRO A 402 13.22 -5.95 -22.24
C PRO A 402 12.61 -5.52 -20.89
N ILE A 403 12.05 -4.31 -20.84
CA ILE A 403 11.28 -3.78 -19.72
C ILE A 403 9.90 -3.42 -20.26
N ILE A 404 8.91 -4.28 -20.04
CA ILE A 404 7.53 -4.06 -20.49
C ILE A 404 6.78 -3.13 -19.53
N SER A 405 5.48 -2.93 -19.75
CA SER A 405 4.62 -2.13 -18.88
C SER A 405 3.42 -2.96 -18.45
N VAL A 406 3.28 -3.17 -17.13
CA VAL A 406 2.08 -3.77 -16.53
C VAL A 406 1.48 -2.70 -15.63
N THR A 407 0.38 -2.09 -16.07
CA THR A 407 -0.28 -1.02 -15.33
C THR A 407 -0.80 -1.54 -13.99
N ASN A 408 -0.46 -0.84 -12.90
CA ASN A 408 -0.97 -1.19 -11.58
C ASN A 408 -2.51 -1.14 -11.51
N GLY A 409 -3.08 -1.81 -10.52
CA GLY A 409 -4.49 -1.70 -10.17
C GLY A 409 -4.67 -1.59 -8.67
N ILE A 410 -5.93 -1.66 -8.25
CA ILE A 410 -6.34 -1.75 -6.85
C ILE A 410 -7.28 -2.93 -6.64
N HIS A 411 -7.30 -3.47 -5.43
CA HIS A 411 -8.26 -4.50 -5.06
C HIS A 411 -9.60 -3.86 -4.75
N VAL A 412 -10.55 -3.92 -5.69
CA VAL A 412 -11.77 -3.11 -5.66
C VAL A 412 -12.56 -3.30 -4.36
N GLN A 413 -12.76 -4.54 -3.90
CA GLN A 413 -13.52 -4.82 -2.67
C GLN A 413 -12.89 -4.18 -1.42
N SER A 414 -11.57 -3.97 -1.39
CA SER A 414 -10.91 -3.30 -0.25
C SER A 414 -11.17 -1.81 -0.19
N TRP A 415 -11.52 -1.16 -1.31
CA TRP A 415 -11.55 0.29 -1.43
C TRP A 415 -12.93 0.85 -1.81
N LEU A 416 -13.80 0.03 -2.40
CA LEU A 416 -15.15 0.41 -2.77
C LEU A 416 -16.00 0.70 -1.53
N ASN A 417 -16.72 1.82 -1.57
CA ASN A 417 -17.63 2.21 -0.51
C ASN A 417 -18.80 1.18 -0.40
N PRO A 418 -19.16 0.72 0.81
CA PRO A 418 -20.23 -0.28 0.99
C PRO A 418 -21.59 0.14 0.43
N ALA A 419 -21.98 1.41 0.55
CA ALA A 419 -23.25 1.88 0.01
C ALA A 419 -23.24 1.88 -1.53
N LEU A 420 -22.11 2.25 -2.15
CA LEU A 420 -21.96 2.14 -3.60
C LEU A 420 -21.92 0.67 -4.07
N HIS A 421 -21.28 -0.21 -3.30
CA HIS A 421 -21.30 -1.65 -3.56
C HIS A 421 -22.75 -2.19 -3.59
N GLU A 422 -23.59 -1.81 -2.62
CA GLU A 422 -25.01 -2.17 -2.58
C GLU A 422 -25.78 -1.65 -3.82
N LEU A 423 -25.50 -0.41 -4.26
CA LEU A 423 -26.13 0.18 -5.44
C LEU A 423 -25.71 -0.49 -6.76
N LEU A 424 -24.46 -0.97 -6.85
CA LEU A 424 -23.95 -1.72 -8.00
C LEU A 424 -24.49 -3.17 -8.01
N GLY A 425 -24.83 -3.70 -6.84
CA GLY A 425 -25.38 -5.04 -6.63
C GLY A 425 -24.33 -6.15 -6.71
N GLU A 426 -24.80 -7.39 -6.77
CA GLU A 426 -23.94 -8.58 -6.88
C GLU A 426 -22.96 -8.46 -8.07
N GLY A 427 -21.70 -8.83 -7.80
CA GLY A 427 -20.59 -8.76 -8.75
C GLY A 427 -19.79 -7.45 -8.73
N ALA A 428 -20.08 -6.50 -7.82
CA ALA A 428 -19.39 -5.21 -7.74
C ALA A 428 -17.91 -5.37 -7.36
N GLY A 429 -17.02 -5.16 -8.33
CA GLY A 429 -15.57 -5.21 -8.14
C GLY A 429 -14.93 -6.58 -8.37
N THR A 430 -15.66 -7.67 -8.13
CA THR A 430 -15.31 -9.06 -8.49
C THR A 430 -16.60 -9.85 -8.70
N SER A 431 -16.61 -10.85 -9.59
CA SER A 431 -17.69 -11.86 -9.54
C SER A 431 -17.52 -12.76 -8.31
N ASP A 432 -18.58 -13.46 -7.89
CA ASP A 432 -18.56 -14.35 -6.72
C ASP A 432 -17.46 -15.43 -6.79
N ASN A 433 -16.97 -15.76 -8.00
CA ASN A 433 -15.93 -16.77 -8.22
C ASN A 433 -14.53 -16.18 -8.52
N GLY A 434 -14.30 -14.90 -8.23
CA GLY A 434 -13.03 -14.21 -8.50
C GLY A 434 -12.77 -13.92 -9.98
N GLU A 435 -13.74 -14.08 -10.88
CA GLU A 435 -13.58 -13.65 -12.28
C GLU A 435 -13.57 -12.12 -12.37
N LEU A 436 -12.78 -11.59 -13.32
CA LEU A 436 -12.84 -10.19 -13.71
C LEU A 436 -14.29 -9.79 -13.94
N PRO A 437 -14.78 -8.70 -13.32
CA PRO A 437 -16.12 -8.23 -13.63
C PRO A 437 -16.18 -7.91 -15.12
N ASP A 438 -17.13 -8.53 -15.83
CA ASP A 438 -17.41 -8.20 -17.22
C ASP A 438 -17.62 -6.68 -17.32
N ALA A 439 -17.18 -6.07 -18.43
CA ALA A 439 -17.44 -4.68 -18.73
C ALA A 439 -18.94 -4.35 -18.57
N ALA A 440 -19.83 -5.31 -18.85
CA ALA A 440 -21.27 -5.20 -18.62
C ALA A 440 -21.67 -4.96 -17.15
N MET A 441 -20.91 -5.47 -16.16
CA MET A 441 -21.13 -5.21 -14.73
C MET A 441 -20.94 -3.73 -14.43
N TRP A 442 -19.83 -3.15 -14.90
CA TRP A 442 -19.51 -1.75 -14.68
C TRP A 442 -20.50 -0.80 -15.37
N GLN A 443 -21.11 -1.21 -16.49
CA GLN A 443 -22.20 -0.47 -17.13
C GLN A 443 -23.48 -0.38 -16.27
N LYS A 444 -23.66 -1.24 -15.24
CA LYS A 444 -24.81 -1.15 -14.32
C LYS A 444 -24.87 0.21 -13.61
N VAL A 445 -23.74 0.91 -13.44
CA VAL A 445 -23.71 2.25 -12.83
C VAL A 445 -24.61 3.25 -13.56
N ASP A 446 -24.78 3.11 -14.88
CA ASP A 446 -25.65 3.99 -15.67
C ASP A 446 -27.14 3.81 -15.31
N ARG A 447 -27.52 2.63 -14.80
CA ARG A 447 -28.88 2.32 -14.35
C ARG A 447 -29.21 2.88 -12.98
N ILE A 448 -28.19 3.24 -12.19
CA ILE A 448 -28.39 3.89 -10.88
C ILE A 448 -29.01 5.27 -11.11
N ASN A 449 -30.10 5.58 -10.43
CA ASN A 449 -30.71 6.91 -10.53
C ASN A 449 -29.75 7.99 -10.02
N ASP A 450 -29.61 9.09 -10.77
CA ASP A 450 -28.70 10.20 -10.41
C ASP A 450 -28.96 10.76 -9.00
N GLU A 451 -30.24 10.86 -8.59
CA GLU A 451 -30.64 11.37 -7.28
C GLU A 451 -30.19 10.41 -6.16
N VAL A 452 -30.26 9.11 -6.41
CA VAL A 452 -29.80 8.07 -5.48
C VAL A 452 -28.28 8.08 -5.36
N LEU A 453 -27.55 8.11 -6.48
CA LEU A 453 -26.09 8.17 -6.49
C LEU A 453 -25.57 9.45 -5.80
N TRP A 454 -26.17 10.60 -6.13
CA TRP A 454 -25.81 11.88 -5.52
C TRP A 454 -26.11 11.91 -4.01
N LYS A 455 -27.25 11.36 -3.59
CA LYS A 455 -27.57 11.21 -2.16
C LYS A 455 -26.56 10.34 -1.43
N SER A 456 -26.14 9.23 -2.05
CA SER A 456 -25.09 8.35 -1.50
C SER A 456 -23.76 9.11 -1.34
N GLN A 457 -23.35 9.88 -2.35
CA GLN A 457 -22.13 10.69 -2.27
C GLN A 457 -22.20 11.76 -1.17
N ASN A 458 -23.33 12.43 -1.01
CA ASN A 458 -23.51 13.40 0.07
C ASN A 458 -23.44 12.75 1.46
N ALA A 459 -23.96 11.53 1.61
CA ALA A 459 -23.82 10.76 2.85
C ALA A 459 -22.36 10.37 3.12
N ASN A 460 -21.60 9.97 2.10
CA ASN A 460 -20.17 9.70 2.24
C ASN A 460 -19.38 10.96 2.61
N ARG A 461 -19.73 12.13 2.05
CA ARG A 461 -19.13 13.41 2.44
C ARG A 461 -19.43 13.75 3.90
N GLN A 462 -20.65 13.48 4.38
CA GLN A 462 -21.00 13.64 5.80
C GLN A 462 -20.13 12.77 6.71
N ILE A 463 -19.97 11.49 6.38
CA ILE A 463 -19.11 10.56 7.14
C ILE A 463 -17.67 11.06 7.19
N LEU A 464 -17.13 11.55 6.06
CA LEU A 464 -15.80 12.13 6.02
C LEU A 464 -15.69 13.38 6.91
N VAL A 465 -16.66 14.28 6.86
CA VAL A 465 -16.65 15.48 7.71
C VAL A 465 -16.67 15.10 9.19
N GLU A 466 -17.51 14.15 9.59
CA GLU A 466 -17.53 13.64 10.97
C GLU A 466 -16.18 13.05 11.39
N PHE A 467 -15.59 12.22 10.52
CA PHE A 467 -14.25 11.66 10.74
C PHE A 467 -13.18 12.76 10.89
N ILE A 468 -13.20 13.79 10.05
CA ILE A 468 -12.27 14.93 10.13
C ILE A 468 -12.42 15.67 11.46
N ARG A 469 -13.67 15.91 11.91
CA ARG A 469 -13.95 16.61 13.17
C ARG A 469 -13.44 15.82 14.37
N GLU A 470 -13.68 14.51 14.40
CA GLU A 470 -13.18 13.62 15.45
C GLU A 470 -11.66 13.56 15.47
N HIS A 471 -11.03 13.39 14.31
CA HIS A 471 -9.57 13.31 14.19
C HIS A 471 -8.92 14.65 14.56
N ALA A 472 -9.45 15.77 14.09
CA ALA A 472 -8.98 17.11 14.48
C ALA A 472 -9.11 17.35 15.99
N ARG A 473 -10.20 16.86 16.60
CA ARG A 473 -10.40 16.92 18.05
C ARG A 473 -9.37 16.10 18.81
N TRP A 474 -9.05 14.90 18.35
CA TRP A 474 -7.99 14.07 18.94
C TRP A 474 -6.62 14.75 18.83
N GLN A 475 -6.28 15.29 17.65
CA GLN A 475 -5.03 16.02 17.41
C GLN A 475 -4.88 17.24 18.34
N LEU A 476 -5.96 18.01 18.54
CA LEU A 476 -5.97 19.18 19.42
C LEU A 476 -5.86 18.79 20.90
N ALA A 477 -6.59 17.75 21.33
CA ALA A 477 -6.50 17.25 22.70
C ALA A 477 -5.06 16.83 23.04
N ARG A 478 -4.40 16.12 22.13
CA ARG A 478 -3.02 15.67 22.26
C ARG A 478 -2.02 16.83 22.38
N ARG A 479 -2.32 18.00 21.78
CA ARG A 479 -1.52 19.23 21.89
C ARG A 479 -1.91 20.10 23.08
N GLY A 480 -2.84 19.66 23.93
CA GLY A 480 -3.27 20.41 25.11
C GLY A 480 -4.17 21.61 24.81
N ALA A 481 -4.93 21.57 23.71
CA ALA A 481 -5.83 22.65 23.31
C ALA A 481 -6.93 22.94 24.35
N GLY A 482 -7.32 24.21 24.47
CA GLY A 482 -8.35 24.65 25.42
C GLY A 482 -9.78 24.27 24.98
N ALA A 483 -10.74 24.35 25.91
CA ALA A 483 -12.15 23.99 25.64
C ALA A 483 -12.78 24.76 24.46
N ALA A 484 -12.37 26.01 24.21
CA ALA A 484 -12.87 26.81 23.09
C ALA A 484 -12.37 26.31 21.73
N GLU A 485 -11.12 25.86 21.62
CA GLU A 485 -10.58 25.25 20.40
C GLU A 485 -11.18 23.87 20.18
N MET A 486 -11.35 23.10 21.25
CA MET A 486 -12.00 21.79 21.19
C MET A 486 -13.45 21.90 20.72
N ASN A 487 -14.21 22.91 21.18
CA ASN A 487 -15.58 23.12 20.73
C ASN A 487 -15.66 23.54 19.26
N ARG A 488 -14.71 24.34 18.76
CA ARG A 488 -14.65 24.76 17.35
C ARG A 488 -14.53 23.59 16.37
N THR A 489 -13.98 22.46 16.80
CA THR A 489 -13.91 21.26 15.94
C THR A 489 -15.27 20.79 15.43
N LYS A 490 -16.37 21.12 16.10
CA LYS A 490 -17.73 20.78 15.67
C LYS A 490 -18.15 21.53 14.38
N ASP A 491 -17.50 22.65 14.10
CA ASP A 491 -17.83 23.53 12.97
C ASP A 491 -16.83 23.37 11.80
N ILE A 492 -15.81 22.51 11.95
CA ILE A 492 -14.87 22.20 10.88
C ILE A 492 -15.64 21.56 9.73
N PHE A 493 -15.50 22.14 8.54
CA PHE A 493 -16.08 21.69 7.28
C PHE A 493 -17.61 21.61 7.25
N ASP A 494 -18.18 21.81 6.06
CA ASP A 494 -19.61 21.60 5.79
C ASP A 494 -19.77 20.46 4.77
N PRO A 495 -20.61 19.44 5.05
CA PRO A 495 -20.90 18.33 4.14
C PRO A 495 -21.60 18.74 2.83
N LYS A 496 -22.01 19.99 2.66
CA LYS A 496 -22.61 20.52 1.43
C LYS A 496 -21.60 21.22 0.53
N ILE A 497 -20.37 21.43 1.00
CA ILE A 497 -19.33 22.18 0.32
C ILE A 497 -18.41 21.24 -0.47
N LEU A 498 -17.98 21.69 -1.65
CA LEU A 498 -17.01 20.97 -2.48
C LEU A 498 -15.75 20.68 -1.67
N THR A 499 -15.40 19.41 -1.54
CA THR A 499 -14.24 18.96 -0.76
C THR A 499 -13.16 18.40 -1.67
N ILE A 500 -11.98 19.01 -1.63
CA ILE A 500 -10.78 18.54 -2.34
C ILE A 500 -9.88 17.77 -1.37
N GLY A 501 -9.49 16.56 -1.73
CA GLY A 501 -8.53 15.75 -0.99
C GLY A 501 -7.15 15.73 -1.63
N PHE A 502 -6.11 15.86 -0.80
CA PHE A 502 -4.74 15.53 -1.18
C PHE A 502 -4.15 14.61 -0.10
N ALA A 503 -3.84 13.35 -0.44
CA ALA A 503 -3.09 12.51 0.48
C ALA A 503 -2.08 11.57 -0.18
N ARG A 504 -0.82 11.69 0.26
CA ARG A 504 0.34 10.97 -0.27
C ARG A 504 1.58 11.23 0.58
N ARG A 505 2.67 10.48 0.34
CA ARG A 505 3.99 10.80 0.90
C ARG A 505 4.37 12.24 0.52
N PHE A 506 4.85 13.01 1.48
CA PHE A 506 5.45 14.32 1.24
C PHE A 506 6.88 14.17 0.76
N ALA A 507 7.14 14.71 -0.43
CA ALA A 507 8.44 14.82 -1.07
C ALA A 507 8.39 16.02 -2.04
N SER A 508 9.54 16.61 -2.35
CA SER A 508 9.64 17.81 -3.19
C SER A 508 8.98 17.66 -4.56
N TYR A 509 9.16 16.50 -5.22
CA TYR A 509 8.57 16.24 -6.53
C TYR A 509 7.06 16.00 -6.51
N LYS A 510 6.44 15.69 -5.36
CA LYS A 510 4.98 15.49 -5.23
C LYS A 510 4.22 16.82 -5.14
N ARG A 511 4.92 17.91 -4.80
CA ARG A 511 4.43 19.31 -4.73
C ARG A 511 3.09 19.45 -4.03
N GLY A 512 3.00 18.91 -2.82
CA GLY A 512 1.79 18.99 -1.98
C GLY A 512 1.40 20.40 -1.55
N ASN A 513 2.24 21.41 -1.81
CA ASN A 513 1.98 22.82 -1.58
C ASN A 513 1.72 23.63 -2.86
N LEU A 514 1.60 23.00 -4.05
CA LEU A 514 1.45 23.73 -5.32
C LEU A 514 0.24 24.67 -5.33
N PHE A 515 -0.85 24.28 -4.66
CA PHE A 515 -2.07 25.07 -4.50
C PHE A 515 -1.92 26.27 -3.56
N LEU A 516 -0.80 26.40 -2.83
CA LEU A 516 -0.48 27.53 -1.96
C LEU A 516 0.35 28.62 -2.65
N ARG A 517 0.79 28.42 -3.91
CA ARG A 517 1.66 29.39 -4.59
C ARG A 517 0.99 30.75 -4.82
N ASN A 518 -0.34 30.80 -4.97
CA ASN A 518 -1.10 32.05 -5.04
C ASN A 518 -2.18 32.10 -3.94
N PRO A 519 -1.81 32.46 -2.69
CA PRO A 519 -2.72 32.46 -1.56
C PRO A 519 -3.94 33.36 -1.76
N GLU A 520 -3.79 34.48 -2.46
CA GLU A 520 -4.90 35.43 -2.68
C GLU A 520 -5.94 34.86 -3.64
N ARG A 521 -5.51 34.15 -4.70
CA ARG A 521 -6.42 33.45 -5.61
C ARG A 521 -7.07 32.26 -4.92
N LEU A 522 -6.30 31.49 -4.14
CA LEU A 522 -6.83 30.40 -3.32
C LEU A 522 -7.89 30.90 -2.34
N ARG A 523 -7.64 32.01 -1.64
CA ARG A 523 -8.59 32.63 -0.69
C ARG A 523 -9.93 32.94 -1.37
N LYS A 524 -9.90 33.52 -2.57
CA LYS A 524 -11.12 33.83 -3.33
C LYS A 524 -11.93 32.59 -3.68
N ILE A 525 -11.27 31.47 -3.97
CA ILE A 525 -11.93 30.19 -4.27
C ILE A 525 -12.55 29.59 -3.00
N LEU A 526 -11.77 29.49 -1.91
CA LEU A 526 -12.22 28.85 -0.68
C LEU A 526 -13.34 29.64 0.01
N ALA A 527 -13.30 30.98 -0.06
CA ALA A 527 -14.23 31.90 0.60
C ALA A 527 -15.32 32.47 -0.33
N ASP A 528 -15.53 31.92 -1.54
CA ASP A 528 -16.63 32.35 -2.40
C ASP A 528 -17.98 32.13 -1.66
N PRO A 529 -18.81 33.17 -1.48
CA PRO A 529 -20.04 33.06 -0.69
C PRO A 529 -21.14 32.21 -1.35
N LYS A 530 -21.03 31.96 -2.66
CA LYS A 530 -21.98 31.15 -3.44
C LYS A 530 -21.44 29.77 -3.73
N ARG A 531 -20.12 29.64 -3.94
CA ARG A 531 -19.45 28.42 -4.38
C ARG A 531 -18.18 28.14 -3.56
N PRO A 532 -18.30 28.00 -2.23
CA PRO A 532 -17.15 27.81 -1.36
C PRO A 532 -16.45 26.48 -1.65
N VAL A 533 -15.21 26.34 -1.20
CA VAL A 533 -14.42 25.11 -1.35
C VAL A 533 -13.68 24.84 -0.04
N GLN A 534 -13.47 23.56 0.28
CA GLN A 534 -12.65 23.13 1.41
C GLN A 534 -11.62 22.07 0.98
N ILE A 535 -10.47 22.02 1.62
CA ILE A 535 -9.32 21.19 1.28
C ILE A 535 -8.87 20.38 2.49
N VAL A 536 -8.88 19.06 2.38
CA VAL A 536 -8.25 18.16 3.36
C VAL A 536 -6.93 17.64 2.82
N VAL A 537 -5.89 17.75 3.64
CA VAL A 537 -4.54 17.30 3.34
C VAL A 537 -4.12 16.23 4.36
N ALA A 538 -3.51 15.15 3.91
CA ALA A 538 -2.94 14.14 4.79
C ALA A 538 -1.66 13.54 4.19
N GLY A 539 -0.75 13.04 5.02
CA GLY A 539 0.44 12.37 4.53
C GLY A 539 1.66 12.54 5.43
N LYS A 540 2.66 11.68 5.21
CA LYS A 540 3.89 11.63 6.00
C LYS A 540 5.09 12.02 5.14
N ALA A 541 6.02 12.78 5.70
CA ALA A 541 7.36 12.91 5.16
C ALA A 541 8.23 11.77 5.69
N HIS A 542 9.26 11.38 4.93
CA HIS A 542 10.26 10.46 5.46
C HIS A 542 10.98 11.11 6.65
N PRO A 543 11.33 10.38 7.73
CA PRO A 543 11.95 10.98 8.92
C PRO A 543 13.22 11.80 8.62
N ALA A 544 14.00 11.34 7.63
CA ALA A 544 15.21 12.01 7.12
C ALA A 544 14.96 13.03 5.98
N ASP A 545 13.73 13.19 5.49
CA ASP A 545 13.39 14.15 4.42
C ASP A 545 12.95 15.49 5.01
N HIS A 546 13.93 16.35 5.29
CA HIS A 546 13.70 17.69 5.84
C HIS A 546 12.82 18.57 4.93
N ASN A 547 12.98 18.45 3.60
CA ASN A 547 12.18 19.22 2.65
C ASN A 547 10.71 18.79 2.71
N GLY A 548 10.44 17.47 2.76
CA GLY A 548 9.10 16.94 2.96
C GLY A 548 8.45 17.44 4.26
N LYS A 549 9.22 17.49 5.36
CA LYS A 549 8.74 18.03 6.65
C LYS A 549 8.42 19.53 6.57
N GLU A 550 9.22 20.32 5.85
CA GLU A 550 8.97 21.75 5.67
C GLU A 550 7.69 22.00 4.85
N LEU A 551 7.41 21.17 3.83
CA LEU A 551 6.15 21.25 3.08
C LEU A 551 4.92 21.02 3.98
N ILE A 552 4.99 20.04 4.89
CA ILE A 552 3.93 19.78 5.87
C ILE A 552 3.75 20.98 6.79
N LYS A 553 4.85 21.50 7.34
CA LYS A 553 4.86 22.67 8.22
C LYS A 553 4.23 23.88 7.52
N GLN A 554 4.60 24.15 6.28
CA GLN A 554 4.02 25.24 5.48
C GLN A 554 2.50 25.09 5.36
N ILE A 555 1.99 23.91 4.98
CA ILE A 555 0.54 23.68 4.86
C ILE A 555 -0.15 23.86 6.21
N PHE A 556 0.46 23.37 7.29
CA PHE A 556 -0.07 23.55 8.64
C PHE A 556 -0.14 25.03 9.03
N GLU A 557 0.90 25.84 8.79
CA GLU A 557 0.90 27.27 9.07
C GLU A 557 -0.20 28.00 8.28
N TYR A 558 -0.35 27.70 7.00
CA TYR A 558 -1.42 28.26 6.18
C TYR A 558 -2.81 27.88 6.70
N SER A 559 -3.01 26.64 7.15
CA SER A 559 -4.30 26.18 7.72
C SER A 559 -4.74 26.94 8.98
N LYS A 560 -3.81 27.65 9.64
CA LYS A 560 -4.07 28.45 10.84
C LYS A 560 -4.40 29.91 10.55
N LEU A 561 -4.18 30.39 9.32
CA LEU A 561 -4.50 31.76 8.95
C LEU A 561 -6.03 31.97 8.99
N PRO A 562 -6.53 33.12 9.46
CA PRO A 562 -7.98 33.37 9.58
C PRO A 562 -8.78 33.12 8.30
N ASP A 563 -8.19 33.42 7.14
CA ASP A 563 -8.81 33.25 5.82
C ASP A 563 -8.92 31.78 5.36
N PHE A 564 -8.13 30.87 5.96
CA PHE A 564 -8.05 29.45 5.62
C PHE A 564 -8.49 28.53 6.76
N MET A 565 -8.68 29.09 7.95
CA MET A 565 -9.17 28.39 9.12
C MET A 565 -10.50 27.70 8.79
N ASP A 566 -10.61 26.43 9.18
CA ASP A 566 -11.76 25.57 8.89
C ASP A 566 -12.05 25.36 7.39
N ARG A 567 -11.19 25.82 6.49
CA ARG A 567 -11.23 25.57 5.03
C ARG A 567 -10.10 24.65 4.57
N ILE A 568 -8.95 24.71 5.24
CA ILE A 568 -7.82 23.80 5.01
C ILE A 568 -7.58 23.02 6.30
N ILE A 569 -7.62 21.69 6.25
CA ILE A 569 -7.35 20.84 7.41
C ILE A 569 -6.26 19.84 7.08
N PHE A 570 -5.24 19.76 7.95
CA PHE A 570 -4.22 18.73 7.88
C PHE A 570 -4.56 17.58 8.86
N LEU A 571 -4.74 16.38 8.34
CA LEU A 571 -4.93 15.16 9.12
C LEU A 571 -3.58 14.45 9.34
N GLU A 572 -3.26 14.23 10.61
CA GLU A 572 -2.09 13.49 11.07
C GLU A 572 -2.23 12.00 10.76
N ASP A 573 -1.07 11.35 10.59
CA ASP A 573 -0.93 9.90 10.66
C ASP A 573 -1.67 9.11 9.58
N TYR A 574 -1.59 9.61 8.33
CA TYR A 574 -2.16 8.96 7.16
C TYR A 574 -1.77 7.47 7.05
N ASP A 575 -2.78 6.61 7.05
CA ASP A 575 -2.72 5.15 6.92
C ASP A 575 -3.89 4.62 6.05
N ILE A 576 -4.11 3.31 6.00
CA ILE A 576 -5.20 2.69 5.23
C ILE A 576 -6.58 3.20 5.70
N LYS A 577 -6.80 3.39 7.00
CA LYS A 577 -8.08 3.86 7.56
C LYS A 577 -8.37 5.29 7.12
N VAL A 578 -7.39 6.19 7.26
CA VAL A 578 -7.52 7.58 6.79
C VAL A 578 -7.73 7.60 5.27
N ALA A 579 -7.01 6.77 4.53
CA ALA A 579 -7.15 6.66 3.07
C ALA A 579 -8.57 6.26 2.66
N LYS A 580 -9.18 5.26 3.30
CA LYS A 580 -10.57 4.82 3.02
C LYS A 580 -11.56 5.98 3.15
N HIS A 581 -11.52 6.73 4.26
CA HIS A 581 -12.41 7.87 4.47
C HIS A 581 -12.23 8.96 3.41
N LEU A 582 -10.97 9.26 3.06
CA LEU A 582 -10.68 10.30 2.08
C LEU A 582 -11.13 9.91 0.67
N VAL A 583 -10.71 8.74 0.15
CA VAL A 583 -11.00 8.36 -1.25
C VAL A 583 -12.49 8.12 -1.50
N GLN A 584 -13.26 7.78 -0.45
CA GLN A 584 -14.70 7.56 -0.52
C GLN A 584 -15.53 8.83 -0.30
N GLY A 585 -14.98 9.84 0.40
CA GLY A 585 -15.75 10.98 0.89
C GLY A 585 -15.44 12.33 0.24
N VAL A 586 -14.26 12.52 -0.35
CA VAL A 586 -13.96 13.79 -1.06
C VAL A 586 -14.63 13.81 -2.42
N ASP A 587 -14.79 15.01 -3.00
CA ASP A 587 -15.37 15.17 -4.33
C ASP A 587 -14.29 15.18 -5.41
N VAL A 588 -13.14 15.79 -5.10
CA VAL A 588 -11.98 15.89 -6.01
C VAL A 588 -10.76 15.29 -5.34
N TRP A 589 -10.06 14.40 -6.05
CA TRP A 589 -8.77 13.86 -5.65
C TRP A 589 -7.64 14.56 -6.40
N LEU A 590 -6.90 15.41 -5.69
CA LEU A 590 -5.85 16.27 -6.26
C LEU A 590 -4.49 15.57 -6.24
N ASN A 591 -3.80 15.57 -7.38
CA ASN A 591 -2.40 15.12 -7.48
C ASN A 591 -1.57 16.09 -8.33
N THR A 592 -0.44 16.54 -7.79
CA THR A 592 0.42 17.54 -8.43
C THR A 592 1.88 17.07 -8.58
N PRO A 593 2.17 15.80 -8.94
CA PRO A 593 3.54 15.36 -9.11
C PRO A 593 4.23 16.11 -10.25
N ARG A 594 5.55 16.29 -10.17
CA ARG A 594 6.35 16.65 -11.34
C ARG A 594 6.28 15.50 -12.34
N ARG A 595 6.00 15.82 -13.60
CA ARG A 595 5.90 14.82 -14.66
C ARG A 595 7.17 13.97 -14.76
N LEU A 596 7.01 12.68 -15.09
CA LEU A 596 8.03 11.62 -15.13
C LEU A 596 8.57 11.19 -13.75
N MET A 597 8.08 11.77 -12.65
CA MET A 597 8.54 11.46 -11.29
C MET A 597 7.50 10.64 -10.51
N GLU A 598 6.31 10.40 -11.07
CA GLU A 598 5.33 9.44 -10.59
C GLU A 598 5.35 8.18 -11.48
N ALA A 599 5.70 7.02 -10.91
CA ALA A 599 5.69 5.78 -11.67
C ALA A 599 4.26 5.30 -12.00
N SER A 600 3.29 5.53 -11.11
CA SER A 600 1.89 5.10 -11.30
C SER A 600 0.95 6.00 -10.49
N GLY A 601 0.35 5.50 -9.40
CA GLY A 601 -0.47 6.30 -8.48
C GLY A 601 -1.78 5.64 -8.10
N THR A 602 -1.73 4.56 -7.32
CA THR A 602 -2.93 3.75 -6.99
C THR A 602 -3.99 4.50 -6.18
N SER A 603 -3.65 5.60 -5.49
CA SER A 603 -4.65 6.38 -4.74
C SER A 603 -5.70 7.05 -5.64
N GLY A 604 -5.31 7.50 -6.84
CA GLY A 604 -6.26 8.04 -7.81
C GLY A 604 -7.23 6.98 -8.34
N MET A 605 -6.77 5.73 -8.47
CA MET A 605 -7.60 4.58 -8.86
C MET A 605 -8.65 4.28 -7.78
N LYS A 606 -8.29 4.37 -6.49
CA LYS A 606 -9.22 4.20 -5.35
C LYS A 606 -10.28 5.28 -5.30
N ALA A 607 -9.90 6.52 -5.59
CA ALA A 607 -10.83 7.62 -5.71
C ALA A 607 -11.80 7.38 -6.88
N ALA A 608 -11.27 7.01 -8.05
CA ALA A 608 -12.07 6.82 -9.27
C ALA A 608 -13.20 5.80 -9.10
N ILE A 609 -12.92 4.62 -8.51
CA ILE A 609 -13.95 3.58 -8.31
C ILE A 609 -15.07 4.00 -7.34
N ASN A 610 -14.85 5.02 -6.53
CA ASN A 610 -15.85 5.60 -5.62
C ASN A 610 -16.61 6.77 -6.24
N GLY A 611 -16.38 7.08 -7.52
CA GLY A 611 -16.97 8.24 -8.18
C GLY A 611 -16.31 9.57 -7.80
N THR A 612 -15.22 9.57 -7.04
CA THR A 612 -14.42 10.77 -6.76
C THR A 612 -13.68 11.18 -8.03
N ILE A 613 -13.75 12.47 -8.37
CA ILE A 613 -13.21 12.99 -9.63
C ILE A 613 -11.72 13.32 -9.46
N ASN A 614 -10.87 12.80 -10.35
CA ASN A 614 -9.45 13.10 -10.30
C ASN A 614 -9.15 14.46 -10.97
N LEU A 615 -8.27 15.23 -10.34
CA LEU A 615 -7.62 16.41 -10.90
C LEU A 615 -6.11 16.21 -10.75
N SER A 616 -5.43 15.98 -11.87
CA SER A 616 -4.00 15.62 -11.82
C SER A 616 -3.20 16.13 -12.99
N ILE A 617 -1.90 16.30 -12.77
CA ILE A 617 -0.89 16.38 -13.83
C ILE A 617 -0.94 15.07 -14.64
N LEU A 618 -0.71 15.15 -15.96
CA LEU A 618 -0.57 13.99 -16.85
C LEU A 618 0.77 13.28 -16.61
N ASP A 619 0.80 12.51 -15.52
CA ASP A 619 1.93 11.69 -15.10
C ASP A 619 1.46 10.36 -14.47
N GLY A 620 2.37 9.39 -14.36
CA GLY A 620 2.08 8.08 -13.80
C GLY A 620 0.90 7.39 -14.47
N TRP A 621 -0.09 6.97 -13.68
CA TRP A 621 -1.29 6.31 -14.20
C TRP A 621 -2.25 7.26 -14.93
N TRP A 622 -2.23 8.55 -14.58
CA TRP A 622 -3.20 9.51 -15.13
C TRP A 622 -2.90 9.87 -16.59
N ASP A 623 -1.63 9.80 -17.01
CA ASP A 623 -1.19 9.99 -18.40
C ASP A 623 -1.91 9.03 -19.38
N GLU A 624 -2.20 7.81 -18.93
CA GLU A 624 -2.90 6.79 -19.74
C GLU A 624 -4.40 6.66 -19.43
N ALA A 625 -4.85 7.12 -18.26
CA ALA A 625 -6.24 7.04 -17.81
C ALA A 625 -7.10 8.23 -18.28
N TYR A 626 -6.49 9.39 -18.44
CA TYR A 626 -7.20 10.65 -18.58
C TYR A 626 -8.00 10.73 -19.89
N THR A 627 -9.28 11.08 -19.72
CA THR A 627 -10.14 11.62 -20.76
C THR A 627 -11.00 12.73 -20.12
N PRO A 628 -11.47 13.74 -20.89
CA PRO A 628 -12.35 14.79 -20.36
C PRO A 628 -13.65 14.26 -19.72
N GLU A 629 -14.04 13.03 -20.05
CA GLU A 629 -15.24 12.37 -19.54
C GLU A 629 -15.11 11.82 -18.12
N VAL A 630 -13.89 11.64 -17.62
CA VAL A 630 -13.61 10.95 -16.32
C VAL A 630 -12.92 11.83 -15.29
N GLY A 631 -12.47 13.04 -15.66
CA GLY A 631 -11.85 13.97 -14.72
C GLY A 631 -11.15 15.13 -15.41
N PHE A 632 -10.15 15.70 -14.73
CA PHE A 632 -9.48 16.92 -15.15
C PHE A 632 -7.95 16.75 -15.19
N ALA A 633 -7.32 17.41 -16.16
CA ALA A 633 -5.86 17.48 -16.28
C ALA A 633 -5.34 18.87 -15.91
N ILE A 634 -4.18 18.91 -15.26
CA ILE A 634 -3.40 20.14 -15.07
C ILE A 634 -2.34 20.16 -16.18
N GLY A 635 -2.52 21.05 -17.16
CA GLY A 635 -1.67 21.11 -18.36
C GLY A 635 -1.96 20.01 -19.38
N HIS A 636 -1.06 19.89 -20.35
CA HIS A 636 -1.16 19.00 -21.51
C HIS A 636 0.01 18.01 -21.61
N GLY A 637 0.75 17.80 -20.52
CA GLY A 637 1.87 16.86 -20.47
C GLY A 637 3.17 17.45 -21.01
N GLU A 638 3.36 18.75 -20.81
CA GLU A 638 4.52 19.50 -21.26
C GLU A 638 5.79 19.11 -20.49
N ASP A 639 6.93 19.20 -21.18
CA ASP A 639 8.26 19.10 -20.57
C ASP A 639 8.81 20.51 -20.33
N TYR A 640 9.25 20.78 -19.10
CA TYR A 640 9.78 22.08 -18.69
C TYR A 640 11.27 21.99 -18.38
N ASN A 641 12.03 23.02 -18.78
CA ASN A 641 13.47 23.08 -18.52
C ASN A 641 13.82 23.55 -17.10
N GLU A 642 12.92 24.32 -16.45
CA GLU A 642 13.15 24.94 -15.14
C GLU A 642 11.98 24.66 -14.18
N GLY A 643 12.31 24.20 -12.98
CA GLY A 643 11.32 23.72 -12.01
C GLY A 643 10.39 24.79 -11.43
N ASP A 644 10.88 26.02 -11.20
CA ASP A 644 10.04 27.10 -10.65
C ASP A 644 9.11 27.72 -11.71
N THR A 645 9.58 27.79 -12.95
CA THR A 645 8.77 28.15 -14.11
C THR A 645 7.65 27.14 -14.32
N GLN A 646 7.96 25.84 -14.25
CA GLN A 646 6.95 24.77 -14.26
C GLN A 646 5.92 24.96 -13.15
N ASP A 647 6.37 25.15 -11.91
CA ASP A 647 5.47 25.26 -10.76
C ASP A 647 4.55 26.47 -10.86
N SER A 648 5.02 27.58 -11.43
CA SER A 648 4.21 28.78 -11.63
C SER A 648 3.13 28.56 -12.69
N ILE A 649 3.51 28.00 -13.85
CA ILE A 649 2.58 27.71 -14.96
C ILE A 649 1.52 26.69 -14.52
N GLU A 650 1.94 25.58 -13.92
CA GLU A 650 1.01 24.51 -13.53
C GLU A 650 0.14 24.92 -12.32
N SER A 651 0.62 25.82 -11.45
CA SER A 651 -0.23 26.44 -10.43
C SER A 651 -1.32 27.31 -11.06
N ASP A 652 -0.99 28.11 -12.07
CA ASP A 652 -1.98 28.93 -12.79
C ASP A 652 -3.01 28.08 -13.55
N LEU A 653 -2.58 26.96 -14.14
CA LEU A 653 -3.45 25.98 -14.79
C LEU A 653 -4.36 25.27 -13.78
N LEU A 654 -3.82 24.89 -12.61
CA LEU A 654 -4.61 24.33 -11.51
C LEU A 654 -5.73 25.27 -11.09
N TYR A 655 -5.42 26.55 -10.82
CA TYR A 655 -6.45 27.52 -10.48
C TYR A 655 -7.43 27.77 -11.63
N GLY A 656 -6.95 27.76 -12.88
CA GLY A 656 -7.79 27.88 -14.06
C GLY A 656 -8.85 26.78 -14.14
N ALA A 657 -8.44 25.53 -13.93
CA ALA A 657 -9.34 24.37 -13.89
C ALA A 657 -10.35 24.49 -12.73
N LEU A 658 -9.89 24.90 -11.54
CA LEU A 658 -10.76 25.10 -10.38
C LEU A 658 -11.83 26.16 -10.63
N GLU A 659 -11.43 27.36 -11.08
CA GLU A 659 -12.31 28.52 -11.20
C GLU A 659 -13.29 28.43 -12.38
N LYS A 660 -12.84 27.86 -13.50
CA LYS A 660 -13.60 27.90 -14.76
C LYS A 660 -14.41 26.65 -15.03
N GLU A 661 -13.98 25.50 -14.49
CA GLU A 661 -14.58 24.21 -14.83
C GLU A 661 -15.11 23.48 -13.60
N ILE A 662 -14.25 23.17 -12.63
CA ILE A 662 -14.56 22.26 -11.52
C ILE A 662 -15.56 22.88 -10.55
N VAL A 663 -15.27 24.06 -10.01
CA VAL A 663 -16.15 24.73 -9.05
C VAL A 663 -17.50 25.09 -9.69
N PRO A 664 -17.56 25.69 -10.90
CA PRO A 664 -18.83 25.92 -11.58
C PRO A 664 -19.63 24.64 -11.82
N MET A 665 -19.02 23.57 -12.34
CA MET A 665 -19.71 22.30 -12.62
C MET A 665 -20.21 21.64 -11.33
N PHE A 666 -19.41 21.67 -10.26
CA PHE A 666 -19.85 21.17 -8.97
C PHE A 666 -20.93 22.05 -8.36
N TYR A 667 -21.18 23.30 -8.73
CA TYR A 667 -22.28 24.10 -8.14
C TYR A 667 -23.45 24.34 -9.08
N ASP A 668 -23.34 23.93 -10.34
CA ASP A 668 -24.46 23.89 -11.28
C ASP A 668 -25.44 22.79 -10.85
N ARG A 669 -26.68 23.17 -10.56
CA ARG A 669 -27.69 22.34 -9.90
C ARG A 669 -29.01 22.48 -10.62
N ASP A 670 -29.66 21.37 -10.91
CA ASP A 670 -31.03 21.38 -11.40
C ASP A 670 -32.05 21.75 -10.29
N GLU A 671 -33.34 21.78 -10.62
CA GLU A 671 -34.42 22.10 -9.68
C GLU A 671 -34.50 21.14 -8.49
N LYS A 672 -33.92 19.93 -8.61
CA LYS A 672 -33.83 18.93 -7.54
C LYS A 672 -32.55 19.03 -6.72
N GLY A 673 -31.66 19.99 -7.03
CA GLY A 673 -30.38 20.14 -6.35
C GLY A 673 -29.34 19.09 -6.76
N ILE A 674 -29.41 18.57 -7.99
CA ILE A 674 -28.48 17.56 -8.52
C ILE A 674 -27.56 18.18 -9.58
N PRO A 675 -26.22 18.02 -9.47
CA PRO A 675 -25.31 18.35 -10.57
C PRO A 675 -25.30 17.27 -11.64
N ARG A 676 -26.10 17.44 -12.69
CA ARG A 676 -26.21 16.43 -13.75
C ARG A 676 -24.88 16.14 -14.44
N GLN A 677 -24.09 17.17 -14.73
CA GLN A 677 -22.80 17.00 -15.39
C GLN A 677 -21.79 16.29 -14.46
N TRP A 678 -21.74 16.67 -13.19
CA TRP A 678 -20.87 16.03 -12.21
C TRP A 678 -21.22 14.55 -12.02
N VAL A 679 -22.51 14.24 -11.79
CA VAL A 679 -22.98 12.85 -11.61
C VAL A 679 -22.69 12.00 -12.85
N LYS A 680 -22.83 12.57 -14.05
CA LYS A 680 -22.42 11.90 -15.30
C LYS A 680 -20.92 11.57 -15.30
N MET A 681 -20.07 12.52 -14.90
CA MET A 681 -18.62 12.31 -14.79
C MET A 681 -18.29 11.25 -13.72
N MET A 682 -18.99 11.23 -12.59
CA MET A 682 -18.84 10.19 -11.56
C MET A 682 -19.13 8.80 -12.13
N LYS A 683 -20.25 8.64 -12.84
CA LYS A 683 -20.62 7.37 -13.50
C LYS A 683 -19.59 6.93 -14.53
N ASN A 684 -19.11 7.87 -15.34
CA ASN A 684 -18.06 7.60 -16.33
C ASN A 684 -16.75 7.16 -15.68
N SER A 685 -16.31 7.85 -14.62
CA SER A 685 -15.13 7.49 -13.84
C SER A 685 -15.23 6.05 -13.34
N ILE A 686 -16.36 5.69 -12.69
CA ILE A 686 -16.59 4.33 -12.17
C ILE A 686 -16.55 3.30 -13.30
N LYS A 687 -17.33 3.48 -14.38
CA LYS A 687 -17.47 2.43 -15.40
C LYS A 687 -16.31 2.29 -16.37
N MET A 688 -15.57 3.37 -16.62
CA MET A 688 -14.45 3.38 -17.56
C MET A 688 -13.14 3.02 -16.88
N LEU A 689 -12.94 3.47 -15.62
CA LEU A 689 -11.68 3.25 -14.90
C LEU A 689 -11.73 2.02 -14.00
N GLY A 690 -12.90 1.64 -13.48
CA GLY A 690 -13.09 0.45 -12.65
C GLY A 690 -12.51 -0.85 -13.22
N PRO A 691 -12.82 -1.26 -14.46
CA PRO A 691 -12.29 -2.49 -15.04
C PRO A 691 -10.78 -2.43 -15.31
N GLU A 692 -10.28 -1.29 -15.82
CA GLU A 692 -8.88 -1.15 -16.26
C GLU A 692 -7.90 -1.09 -15.10
N TYR A 693 -8.29 -0.46 -13.98
CA TYR A 693 -7.42 -0.24 -12.82
C TYR A 693 -7.73 -1.20 -11.66
N ASN A 694 -8.10 -2.44 -11.98
CA ASN A 694 -8.32 -3.53 -11.04
C ASN A 694 -7.07 -4.43 -10.96
N THR A 695 -6.62 -4.78 -9.76
CA THR A 695 -5.51 -5.74 -9.56
C THR A 695 -5.83 -7.13 -10.07
N HIS A 696 -7.10 -7.53 -10.23
CA HIS A 696 -7.47 -8.79 -10.89
C HIS A 696 -6.99 -8.86 -12.35
N ARG A 697 -6.93 -7.71 -13.06
CA ARG A 697 -6.43 -7.61 -14.45
C ARG A 697 -4.91 -7.50 -14.50
N MET A 698 -4.32 -7.04 -13.40
CA MET A 698 -2.87 -6.91 -13.23
C MET A 698 -2.21 -8.24 -12.91
N ALA A 699 -2.85 -9.02 -12.04
CA ALA A 699 -2.49 -10.36 -11.65
C ALA A 699 -2.59 -11.33 -12.84
#